data_AF-A0AAD6IWQ4-F1
#
_entry.id   AF-A0AAD6IWQ4-F1
#
_cell.length_a   1.000
_cell.length_b   1.000
_cell.length_c   1.000
_cell.angle_alpha   90.00
_cell.angle_beta   90.00
_cell.angle_gamma   90.00
#
_symmetry.space_group_name_H-M   'P 1'
#
loop_
_entity.id
_entity.type
_entity.pdbx_description
1 polymer ?
#
loop_
_entity_poly.entity_id
_entity_poly.type
_entity_poly.pdbx_seq_one_letter_code
_entity_poly.pdbx_strand_id
1 'polypeptide(L)'
;MSTIKFKHPTLGDIEGLQKTPSIQQYLGLKYAEIPSRFSEPVPHAFSNASAVSYGPQAPQGTDTCENEFKLIGSRLPLNDTVTITSEADCLTLNITLPASRDKICKDLPVLVWVHGGNLQLGSASWPQYDMGHIVSTSEKIGKPIIGVSINYRVGVLGFLTSTEMLNAGYAGNYGYKDLVTAFGWIQRHIDGFGGNPDNITAIGESAGAAAVTTLLWQEEPLFNQLIAMGGSCCLIPPASMETHDSIYEKAMDLLEISGEPFEKQLAAIRTMPVEDLVSRTFQVVPALPAVDGIFIPKAHGIFCLSDPEDLLIPGKRWCKNMIIGDSKDDGVIMGLGILAANRVSSIPTTFPAHFEKAFLSDPEDLALIKEHYQIESDTPPQQAFDTLLQMSSDICFLAPTHYLAAGFPGKSYVYHFNYRNPWDGLWGGKASHILDIAVALGNYNSNGLDSEGVGVSEDMQKGFISFSNGEEPWEQFQEIGTGPVKVFSSGGGKIVTSLDEAERYPQLFDLLENVGWSKWWTAISTYLQYLGLSAITETATFPGHVITVTAAEACTTTTPPVRHKVKRGITTSGAAHAYTTPSFIAATYEPSRISSGCACLTIPLSTTTSSFTITSSTSTVSVCGTVTTTATTTGASPNPTPPDINNPVLPCEASGGVTFDVDDAYYTIDLDFEVSVYGVKSSRVFISVNGLLWIDDNAYGNYENFYSDTGDALPLSAEDLPDVAILPYWSDLVLIGASGQGIWYEAEDDSVTFLVKAAAYGSTDDAVEFTVTLGTDDKVKVHFYSVEDSSAGTVAVQHKSSGDAITYSRNEASKVHAGLSLTFDTASGTVDDN
;
A
#
# COMPACT_ATOMS: atom_id res chain seq x y z
N MET A 1 13.24 21.62 37.65
CA MET A 1 12.66 20.28 37.64
C MET A 1 13.10 19.56 38.91
N SER A 2 12.26 18.73 39.51
CA SER A 2 12.62 17.93 40.69
C SER A 2 12.11 16.50 40.53
N THR A 3 12.85 15.53 41.03
CA THR A 3 12.42 14.13 41.05
C THR A 3 11.23 13.96 41.99
N ILE A 4 10.28 13.13 41.59
CA ILE A 4 9.11 12.73 42.37
C ILE A 4 9.03 11.22 42.45
N LYS A 5 8.47 10.69 43.53
CA LYS A 5 8.20 9.26 43.70
C LYS A 5 6.72 9.00 43.61
N PHE A 6 6.35 8.00 42.83
CA PHE A 6 4.98 7.60 42.60
C PHE A 6 4.85 6.09 42.74
N LYS A 7 3.90 5.62 43.53
CA LYS A 7 3.66 4.18 43.72
C LYS A 7 2.52 3.74 42.81
N HIS A 8 2.86 3.14 41.68
CA HIS A 8 1.91 2.59 40.73
C HIS A 8 1.29 1.29 41.27
N PRO A 9 -0.03 1.06 41.11
CA PRO A 9 -0.69 -0.15 41.61
C PRO A 9 -0.09 -1.46 41.09
N THR A 10 0.28 -1.48 39.80
CA THR A 10 0.78 -2.68 39.11
C THR A 10 2.27 -2.64 38.74
N LEU A 11 2.90 -1.47 38.72
CA LEU A 11 4.29 -1.30 38.26
C LEU A 11 5.28 -1.06 39.41
N GLY A 12 4.79 -0.89 40.65
CA GLY A 12 5.62 -0.64 41.82
C GLY A 12 6.04 0.82 41.98
N ASP A 13 7.21 1.07 42.58
CA ASP A 13 7.70 2.42 42.78
C ASP A 13 8.33 2.96 41.49
N ILE A 14 7.83 4.11 41.04
CA ILE A 14 8.28 4.83 39.86
C ILE A 14 8.86 6.18 40.28
N GLU A 15 10.09 6.48 39.89
CA GLU A 15 10.63 7.84 39.94
C GLU A 15 10.28 8.58 38.65
N GLY A 16 9.70 9.77 38.77
CA GLY A 16 9.41 10.65 37.65
C GLY A 16 9.92 12.08 37.89
N LEU A 17 9.48 13.01 37.06
CA LEU A 17 9.86 14.42 37.12
C LEU A 17 8.66 15.33 37.35
N GLN A 18 8.79 16.25 38.30
CA GLN A 18 8.02 17.49 38.30
C GLN A 18 8.68 18.47 37.33
N LYS A 19 8.13 18.57 36.11
CA LYS A 19 8.68 19.38 35.01
C LYS A 19 8.43 20.87 35.26
N THR A 20 7.17 21.21 35.51
CA THR A 20 6.68 22.55 35.89
C THR A 20 5.74 22.41 37.11
N PRO A 21 5.26 23.49 37.74
CA PRO A 21 4.24 23.36 38.79
C PRO A 21 2.93 22.67 38.35
N SER A 22 2.63 22.69 37.04
CA SER A 22 1.39 22.11 36.47
C SER A 22 1.62 20.80 35.72
N ILE A 23 2.85 20.37 35.46
CA ILE A 23 3.14 19.18 34.66
C ILE A 23 4.12 18.24 35.36
N GLN A 24 3.80 16.95 35.30
CA GLN A 24 4.69 15.85 35.65
C GLN A 24 4.95 14.95 34.44
N GLN A 25 6.15 14.38 34.38
CA GLN A 25 6.58 13.50 33.30
C GLN A 25 7.25 12.25 33.85
N TYR A 26 6.98 11.10 33.22
CA TYR A 26 7.65 9.83 33.41
C TYR A 26 8.24 9.43 32.07
N LEU A 27 9.55 9.55 31.92
CA LEU A 27 10.24 9.43 30.64
C LEU A 27 10.96 8.07 30.55
N GLY A 28 10.94 7.43 29.39
CA GLY A 28 11.72 6.22 29.14
C GLY A 28 11.22 4.94 29.84
N LEU A 29 9.92 4.80 30.06
CA LEU A 29 9.34 3.56 30.60
C LEU A 29 9.37 2.46 29.52
N LYS A 30 10.07 1.35 29.78
CA LYS A 30 10.23 0.24 28.83
C LYS A 30 8.96 -0.60 28.74
N TYR A 31 8.24 -0.60 27.62
CA TYR A 31 7.00 -1.39 27.49
C TYR A 31 7.25 -2.82 27.02
N ALA A 32 8.37 -3.07 26.34
CA ALA A 32 8.74 -4.38 25.82
C ALA A 32 10.25 -4.60 25.74
N GLU A 33 10.64 -5.85 25.68
CA GLU A 33 11.97 -6.36 25.40
C GLU A 33 12.07 -6.80 23.93
N ILE A 34 13.27 -6.71 23.35
CA ILE A 34 13.60 -7.30 22.06
C ILE A 34 14.57 -8.47 22.34
N PRO A 35 14.09 -9.73 22.41
CA PRO A 35 14.93 -10.88 22.70
C PRO A 35 16.12 -11.05 21.76
N SER A 36 15.92 -10.74 20.47
CA SER A 36 16.99 -10.69 19.48
C SER A 36 16.57 -9.88 18.26
N ARG A 37 17.53 -9.43 17.44
CA ARG A 37 17.22 -8.73 16.19
C ARG A 37 16.26 -9.56 15.31
N PHE A 38 15.24 -8.90 14.78
CA PHE A 38 14.13 -9.49 14.01
C PHE A 38 13.23 -10.47 14.80
N SER A 39 13.19 -10.38 16.13
CA SER A 39 12.15 -11.04 16.91
C SER A 39 10.98 -10.10 17.18
N GLU A 40 9.82 -10.69 17.47
CA GLU A 40 8.69 -9.95 18.00
C GLU A 40 9.01 -9.32 19.38
N PRO A 41 8.37 -8.20 19.73
CA PRO A 41 8.51 -7.60 21.05
C PRO A 41 7.86 -8.47 22.13
N VAL A 42 8.46 -8.56 23.31
CA VAL A 42 7.92 -9.29 24.45
C VAL A 42 7.60 -8.30 25.57
N PRO A 43 6.38 -8.27 26.13
CA PRO A 43 6.02 -7.33 27.20
C PRO A 43 7.01 -7.32 28.37
N HIS A 44 7.43 -6.12 28.79
CA HIS A 44 8.37 -5.95 29.89
C HIS A 44 7.68 -6.16 31.25
N ALA A 45 8.32 -6.92 32.15
CA ALA A 45 7.82 -7.17 33.50
C ALA A 45 8.40 -6.16 34.50
N PHE A 46 7.52 -5.43 35.20
CA PHE A 46 7.92 -4.37 36.12
C PHE A 46 7.94 -4.82 37.58
N SER A 47 8.84 -4.21 38.35
CA SER A 47 8.73 -4.20 39.83
C SER A 47 9.05 -2.84 40.44
N ASN A 48 9.85 -2.00 39.77
CA ASN A 48 10.11 -0.57 40.00
C ASN A 48 10.72 0.04 38.72
N ALA A 49 10.64 1.36 38.53
CA ALA A 49 11.26 2.03 37.37
C ALA A 49 11.80 3.43 37.71
N SER A 50 12.92 3.83 37.08
CA SER A 50 13.40 5.22 37.09
C SER A 50 13.07 5.86 35.74
N ALA A 51 12.08 6.74 35.73
CA ALA A 51 11.51 7.36 34.55
C ALA A 51 11.81 8.87 34.50
N VAL A 52 13.09 9.22 34.66
CA VAL A 52 13.57 10.62 34.80
C VAL A 52 14.35 11.11 33.57
N SER A 53 14.52 10.26 32.57
CA SER A 53 15.21 10.56 31.32
C SER A 53 14.55 9.80 30.18
N TYR A 54 14.54 10.37 28.98
CA TYR A 54 14.06 9.64 27.80
C TYR A 54 14.86 8.34 27.60
N GLY A 55 14.17 7.32 27.10
CA GLY A 55 14.82 6.10 26.61
C GLY A 55 15.62 6.38 25.33
N PRO A 56 16.52 5.45 24.95
CA PRO A 56 17.24 5.56 23.69
C PRO A 56 16.26 5.45 22.50
N GLN A 57 16.67 6.02 21.36
CA GLN A 57 15.92 5.90 20.12
C GLN A 57 16.20 4.56 19.44
N ALA A 58 15.30 4.12 18.57
CA ALA A 58 15.62 3.04 17.66
C ALA A 58 16.80 3.46 16.76
N PRO A 59 17.78 2.57 16.50
CA PRO A 59 18.90 2.88 15.63
C PRO A 59 18.43 3.33 14.25
N GLN A 60 18.93 4.48 13.81
CA GLN A 60 18.55 5.20 12.60
C GLN A 60 19.73 6.08 12.15
N GLY A 61 19.57 6.82 11.04
CA GLY A 61 20.60 7.74 10.55
C GLY A 61 21.00 8.82 11.56
N THR A 62 22.12 9.49 11.31
CA THR A 62 22.61 10.60 12.14
C THR A 62 21.86 11.89 11.84
N ASP A 63 21.80 12.80 12.81
CA ASP A 63 21.22 14.14 12.70
C ASP A 63 19.76 14.18 12.22
N THR A 64 18.99 13.10 12.41
CA THR A 64 17.60 13.00 11.91
C THR A 64 16.67 14.05 12.54
N CYS A 65 16.75 14.26 13.85
CA CYS A 65 16.00 15.33 14.54
C CYS A 65 16.34 16.73 14.00
N GLU A 66 17.62 16.98 13.72
CA GLU A 66 18.09 18.26 13.18
C GLU A 66 17.62 18.48 11.75
N ASN A 67 17.55 17.41 10.96
CA ASN A 67 17.03 17.47 9.60
C ASN A 67 15.54 17.82 9.61
N GLU A 68 14.75 17.29 10.54
CA GLU A 68 13.35 17.70 10.68
C GLU A 68 13.22 19.19 11.08
N PHE A 69 14.07 19.70 11.97
CA PHE A 69 14.08 21.15 12.25
C PHE A 69 14.38 22.01 11.03
N LYS A 70 15.19 21.54 10.08
CA LYS A 70 15.42 22.25 8.80
C LYS A 70 14.17 22.26 7.92
N LEU A 71 13.36 21.21 7.97
CA LEU A 71 12.06 21.16 7.28
C LEU A 71 11.06 22.13 7.91
N ILE A 72 11.03 22.17 9.25
CA ILE A 72 10.20 23.13 10.01
C ILE A 72 10.69 24.57 9.80
N GLY A 73 11.99 24.79 9.61
CA GLY A 73 12.59 26.12 9.53
C GLY A 73 12.91 26.74 10.89
N SER A 74 12.62 26.02 11.98
CA SER A 74 12.90 26.46 13.35
C SER A 74 13.34 25.30 14.24
N ARG A 75 14.21 25.63 15.20
CA ARG A 75 14.90 24.68 16.06
C ARG A 75 14.48 24.86 17.52
N LEU A 76 14.23 23.74 18.19
CA LEU A 76 14.08 23.69 19.64
C LEU A 76 15.39 23.23 20.32
N PRO A 77 15.57 23.55 21.63
CA PRO A 77 16.68 23.00 22.40
C PRO A 77 16.64 21.46 22.42
N LEU A 78 17.74 20.82 22.02
CA LEU A 78 17.87 19.37 22.10
C LEU A 78 18.04 18.92 23.56
N ASN A 79 17.60 17.70 23.84
CA ASN A 79 17.96 16.99 25.06
C ASN A 79 19.17 16.07 24.82
N ASP A 80 19.89 15.74 25.90
CA ASP A 80 21.13 14.95 25.84
C ASP A 80 20.94 13.52 25.28
N THR A 81 19.70 13.04 25.25
CA THR A 81 19.33 11.70 24.78
C THR A 81 18.97 11.66 23.28
N VAL A 82 18.89 12.80 22.58
CA VAL A 82 18.48 12.82 21.16
C VAL A 82 19.44 12.04 20.24
N THR A 83 20.69 11.82 20.66
CA THR A 83 21.68 11.09 19.86
C THR A 83 21.93 9.67 20.35
N ILE A 84 21.29 9.24 21.45
CA ILE A 84 21.50 7.91 22.02
C ILE A 84 20.56 6.92 21.35
N THR A 85 21.13 5.87 20.76
CA THR A 85 20.40 4.77 20.12
C THR A 85 20.67 3.44 20.82
N SER A 86 19.71 2.52 20.78
CA SER A 86 19.87 1.13 21.25
C SER A 86 18.87 0.22 20.55
N GLU A 87 19.31 -0.88 19.94
CA GLU A 87 18.38 -1.86 19.36
C GLU A 87 17.65 -2.71 20.40
N ALA A 88 18.18 -2.80 21.63
CA ALA A 88 17.62 -3.65 22.69
C ALA A 88 16.71 -2.87 23.66
N ASP A 89 16.92 -1.57 23.77
CA ASP A 89 16.29 -0.72 24.80
C ASP A 89 15.43 0.40 24.22
N CYS A 90 15.21 0.46 22.91
CA CYS A 90 14.43 1.54 22.29
C CYS A 90 12.92 1.44 22.54
N LEU A 91 12.38 0.28 22.92
CA LEU A 91 10.94 0.06 23.12
C LEU A 91 10.45 0.69 24.43
N THR A 92 10.39 2.02 24.42
CA THR A 92 10.03 2.86 25.56
C THR A 92 8.88 3.79 25.22
N LEU A 93 8.20 4.27 26.25
CA LEU A 93 7.19 5.32 26.16
C LEU A 93 7.40 6.38 27.23
N ASN A 94 6.82 7.55 27.00
CA ASN A 94 6.86 8.68 27.93
C ASN A 94 5.43 9.07 28.29
N ILE A 95 5.18 9.35 29.56
CA ILE A 95 3.87 9.76 30.07
C ILE A 95 3.98 11.18 30.61
N THR A 96 3.11 12.07 30.15
CA THR A 96 2.96 13.45 30.60
C THR A 96 1.56 13.64 31.17
N LEU A 97 1.46 14.11 32.41
CA LEU A 97 0.17 14.29 33.08
C LEU A 97 0.12 15.61 33.86
N PRO A 98 -1.09 16.16 34.11
CA PRO A 98 -1.26 17.33 34.95
C PRO A 98 -0.79 17.06 36.39
N ALA A 99 -0.02 17.97 36.98
CA ALA A 99 0.50 17.83 38.34
C ALA A 99 -0.61 17.85 39.41
N SER A 100 -1.75 18.44 39.08
CA SER A 100 -2.94 18.47 39.93
C SER A 100 -3.77 17.19 39.86
N ARG A 101 -3.25 16.07 39.29
CA ARG A 101 -3.98 14.80 39.12
C ARG A 101 -4.75 14.33 40.35
N ASP A 102 -4.24 14.55 41.57
CA ASP A 102 -4.90 14.08 42.80
C ASP A 102 -6.15 14.92 43.13
N LYS A 103 -6.28 16.10 42.50
CA LYS A 103 -7.42 17.02 42.57
C LYS A 103 -8.30 16.94 41.32
N ILE A 104 -7.78 16.41 40.23
CA ILE A 104 -8.50 16.15 38.99
C ILE A 104 -9.16 14.76 39.11
N CYS A 105 -10.29 14.55 38.41
CA CYS A 105 -10.96 13.26 38.42
C CYS A 105 -9.98 12.15 37.97
N LYS A 106 -10.05 10.99 38.62
CA LYS A 106 -9.53 9.76 38.01
C LYS A 106 -10.38 9.47 36.78
N ASP A 107 -9.79 8.86 35.74
CA ASP A 107 -10.43 8.53 34.46
C ASP A 107 -10.24 9.59 33.34
N LEU A 108 -9.02 10.10 33.19
CA LEU A 108 -8.70 11.10 32.15
C LEU A 108 -8.52 10.49 30.76
N PRO A 109 -8.99 11.15 29.68
CA PRO A 109 -8.66 10.73 28.33
C PRO A 109 -7.15 10.67 28.08
N VAL A 110 -6.72 9.73 27.25
CA VAL A 110 -5.31 9.47 26.95
C VAL A 110 -5.02 9.75 25.48
N LEU A 111 -4.23 10.77 25.21
CA LEU A 111 -3.76 11.12 23.87
C LEU A 111 -2.38 10.49 23.62
N VAL A 112 -2.27 9.57 22.67
CA VAL A 112 -1.09 8.74 22.43
C VAL A 112 -0.43 9.08 21.10
N TRP A 113 0.74 9.72 21.16
CA TRP A 113 1.56 10.13 20.03
C TRP A 113 2.41 8.99 19.45
N VAL A 114 2.28 8.80 18.14
CA VAL A 114 3.09 7.92 17.29
C VAL A 114 3.83 8.79 16.26
N HIS A 115 5.16 8.82 16.35
CA HIS A 115 5.97 9.69 15.49
C HIS A 115 6.02 9.22 14.02
N GLY A 116 6.15 10.19 13.12
CA GLY A 116 6.42 9.99 11.68
C GLY A 116 7.88 9.67 11.38
N GLY A 117 8.31 9.97 10.14
CA GLY A 117 9.67 9.72 9.65
C GLY A 117 9.80 8.62 8.61
N ASN A 118 8.80 8.45 7.73
CA ASN A 118 8.79 7.47 6.63
C ASN A 118 9.11 6.03 7.08
N LEU A 119 8.73 5.66 8.31
CA LEU A 119 9.08 4.38 8.97
C LEU A 119 10.60 4.11 9.07
N GLN A 120 11.46 5.10 8.81
CA GLN A 120 12.93 5.00 8.73
C GLN A 120 13.64 5.70 9.89
N LEU A 121 13.00 6.71 10.47
CA LEU A 121 13.53 7.60 11.49
C LEU A 121 12.39 8.10 12.39
N GLY A 122 12.76 8.86 13.43
CA GLY A 122 11.83 9.44 14.39
C GLY A 122 12.08 8.93 15.80
N SER A 123 11.62 9.70 16.79
CA SER A 123 11.63 9.30 18.19
C SER A 123 10.67 10.15 19.02
N ALA A 124 9.96 9.52 19.94
CA ALA A 124 9.18 10.12 21.02
C ALA A 124 10.01 11.00 21.98
N SER A 125 11.34 10.95 21.91
CA SER A 125 12.24 11.81 22.68
C SER A 125 12.57 13.14 22.00
N TRP A 126 12.10 13.39 20.77
CA TRP A 126 12.37 14.64 20.07
C TRP A 126 11.58 15.80 20.70
N PRO A 127 12.22 16.97 20.92
CA PRO A 127 11.62 18.05 21.71
C PRO A 127 10.38 18.68 21.05
N GLN A 128 10.25 18.63 19.72
CA GLN A 128 9.04 19.07 19.02
C GLN A 128 7.82 18.19 19.31
N TYR A 129 8.02 16.98 19.85
CA TYR A 129 6.97 16.04 20.22
C TYR A 129 6.71 15.98 21.74
N ASP A 130 7.28 16.89 22.53
CA ASP A 130 6.99 16.95 23.98
C ASP A 130 5.50 17.26 24.20
N MET A 131 4.81 16.37 24.92
CA MET A 131 3.36 16.49 25.17
C MET A 131 3.03 17.49 26.30
N GLY A 132 4.04 18.11 26.93
CA GLY A 132 3.88 19.00 28.08
C GLY A 132 3.03 20.23 27.78
N HIS A 133 3.16 20.81 26.59
CA HIS A 133 2.42 22.01 26.24
C HIS A 133 0.92 21.70 26.02
N ILE A 134 0.57 20.71 25.20
CA ILE A 134 -0.84 20.33 24.98
C ILE A 134 -1.53 19.84 26.27
N VAL A 135 -0.83 19.07 27.12
CA VAL A 135 -1.37 18.66 28.43
C VAL A 135 -1.60 19.88 29.34
N SER A 136 -0.67 20.84 29.36
CA SER A 136 -0.84 22.10 30.11
C SER A 136 -2.01 22.94 29.59
N THR A 137 -2.20 23.01 28.27
CA THR A 137 -3.37 23.67 27.67
C THR A 137 -4.67 22.98 28.06
N SER A 138 -4.70 21.65 28.05
CA SER A 138 -5.87 20.85 28.43
C SER A 138 -6.35 21.14 29.85
N GLU A 139 -5.43 21.27 30.80
CA GLU A 139 -5.73 21.66 32.18
C GLU A 139 -6.30 23.09 32.24
N LYS A 140 -5.68 24.04 31.52
CA LYS A 140 -6.12 25.44 31.51
C LYS A 140 -7.52 25.64 30.95
N ILE A 141 -7.92 24.85 29.96
CA ILE A 141 -9.26 24.93 29.35
C ILE A 141 -10.29 24.05 30.07
N GLY A 142 -9.93 23.41 31.18
CA GLY A 142 -10.84 22.61 32.00
C GLY A 142 -11.18 21.24 31.41
N LYS A 143 -10.38 20.75 30.45
CA LYS A 143 -10.54 19.44 29.77
C LYS A 143 -9.25 18.63 29.86
N PRO A 144 -8.77 18.30 31.07
CA PRO A 144 -7.46 17.69 31.25
C PRO A 144 -7.34 16.36 30.50
N ILE A 145 -6.18 16.14 29.88
CA ILE A 145 -5.82 14.86 29.24
C ILE A 145 -4.48 14.35 29.79
N ILE A 146 -4.21 13.07 29.58
CA ILE A 146 -2.86 12.49 29.70
C ILE A 146 -2.26 12.39 28.31
N GLY A 147 -1.00 12.81 28.16
CA GLY A 147 -0.24 12.62 26.94
C GLY A 147 0.72 11.44 27.07
N VAL A 148 0.76 10.56 26.07
CA VAL A 148 1.74 9.47 25.98
C VAL A 148 2.48 9.60 24.64
N SER A 149 3.78 9.34 24.59
CA SER A 149 4.53 9.23 23.33
C SER A 149 5.31 7.92 23.26
N ILE A 150 5.27 7.22 22.12
CA ILE A 150 5.81 5.86 21.95
C ILE A 150 7.03 5.88 21.02
N ASN A 151 8.11 5.20 21.43
CA ASN A 151 9.19 4.78 20.53
C ASN A 151 8.91 3.36 20.00
N TYR A 152 9.18 3.13 18.72
CA TYR A 152 9.06 1.83 18.04
C TYR A 152 10.24 1.61 17.08
N ARG A 153 10.48 0.37 16.62
CA ARG A 153 11.55 0.09 15.65
C ARG A 153 11.25 0.72 14.29
N VAL A 154 12.29 1.25 13.66
CA VAL A 154 12.25 1.88 12.34
C VAL A 154 13.30 1.26 11.40
N GLY A 155 13.24 1.60 10.12
CA GLY A 155 14.17 1.17 9.07
C GLY A 155 14.17 -0.35 8.91
N VAL A 156 15.33 -0.90 8.54
CA VAL A 156 15.50 -2.35 8.36
C VAL A 156 15.24 -3.14 9.64
N LEU A 157 15.46 -2.56 10.82
CA LEU A 157 15.20 -3.22 12.10
C LEU A 157 13.70 -3.40 12.37
N GLY A 158 12.87 -2.48 11.84
CA GLY A 158 11.42 -2.51 11.98
C GLY A 158 10.69 -3.24 10.84
N PHE A 159 11.23 -3.20 9.62
CA PHE A 159 10.45 -3.52 8.42
C PHE A 159 11.14 -4.42 7.39
N LEU A 160 12.39 -4.85 7.62
CA LEU A 160 13.02 -5.81 6.71
C LEU A 160 12.34 -7.18 6.82
N THR A 161 11.87 -7.70 5.69
CA THR A 161 11.32 -9.05 5.56
C THR A 161 11.54 -9.57 4.14
N SER A 162 11.31 -10.87 3.95
CA SER A 162 11.30 -11.56 2.65
C SER A 162 10.48 -12.84 2.80
N THR A 163 10.09 -13.45 1.69
CA THR A 163 9.42 -14.75 1.66
C THR A 163 10.26 -15.82 2.37
N GLU A 164 11.58 -15.82 2.18
CA GLU A 164 12.49 -16.74 2.88
C GLU A 164 12.56 -16.46 4.39
N MET A 165 12.52 -15.19 4.81
CA MET A 165 12.43 -14.81 6.22
C MET A 165 11.13 -15.31 6.86
N LEU A 166 9.97 -15.08 6.22
CA LEU A 166 8.68 -15.58 6.70
C LEU A 166 8.70 -17.12 6.86
N ASN A 167 9.19 -17.83 5.84
CA ASN A 167 9.32 -19.29 5.85
C ASN A 167 10.27 -19.80 6.97
N ALA A 168 11.26 -19.00 7.36
CA ALA A 168 12.16 -19.28 8.48
C ALA A 168 11.61 -18.86 9.86
N GLY A 169 10.36 -18.37 9.93
CA GLY A 169 9.68 -17.99 11.17
C GLY A 169 9.91 -16.54 11.63
N TYR A 170 10.39 -15.66 10.74
CA TYR A 170 10.60 -14.24 11.02
C TYR A 170 9.41 -13.45 10.49
N ALA A 171 8.52 -13.02 11.38
CA ALA A 171 7.18 -12.62 11.00
C ALA A 171 7.02 -11.18 10.45
N GLY A 172 8.12 -10.48 10.12
CA GLY A 172 8.07 -9.12 9.55
C GLY A 172 7.33 -8.07 10.42
N ASN A 173 7.08 -6.90 9.83
CA ASN A 173 6.24 -5.82 10.40
C ASN A 173 6.53 -5.49 11.89
N TYR A 174 7.79 -5.62 12.30
CA TYR A 174 8.18 -5.53 13.71
C TYR A 174 7.87 -4.17 14.32
N GLY A 175 8.05 -3.07 13.57
CA GLY A 175 7.69 -1.73 14.02
C GLY A 175 6.20 -1.58 14.33
N TYR A 176 5.32 -2.27 13.60
CA TYR A 176 3.90 -2.28 13.92
C TYR A 176 3.57 -3.17 15.12
N LYS A 177 4.22 -4.32 15.25
CA LYS A 177 4.07 -5.19 16.42
C LYS A 177 4.53 -4.52 17.71
N ASP A 178 5.55 -3.65 17.62
CA ASP A 178 5.98 -2.78 18.72
C ASP A 178 4.86 -1.83 19.15
N LEU A 179 4.20 -1.18 18.19
CA LEU A 179 3.06 -0.30 18.46
C LEU A 179 1.88 -1.05 19.09
N VAL A 180 1.49 -2.22 18.56
CA VAL A 180 0.45 -3.07 19.17
C VAL A 180 0.80 -3.40 20.62
N THR A 181 2.06 -3.76 20.89
CA THR A 181 2.53 -4.08 22.24
C THR A 181 2.51 -2.86 23.16
N ALA A 182 2.86 -1.68 22.65
CA ALA A 182 2.81 -0.42 23.38
C ALA A 182 1.37 -0.01 23.73
N PHE A 183 0.43 -0.08 22.78
CA PHE A 183 -0.99 0.18 23.05
C PHE A 183 -1.56 -0.81 24.06
N GLY A 184 -1.25 -2.10 23.93
CA GLY A 184 -1.63 -3.11 24.92
C GLY A 184 -1.02 -2.84 26.31
N TRP A 185 0.20 -2.29 26.39
CA TRP A 185 0.78 -1.84 27.65
C TRP A 185 0.00 -0.65 28.24
N ILE A 186 -0.34 0.35 27.42
CA ILE A 186 -1.09 1.54 27.85
C ILE A 186 -2.44 1.11 28.41
N GLN A 187 -3.20 0.29 27.70
CA GLN A 187 -4.50 -0.24 28.16
C GLN A 187 -4.40 -0.95 29.53
N ARG A 188 -3.31 -1.69 29.78
CA ARG A 188 -3.14 -2.43 31.04
C ARG A 188 -2.69 -1.59 32.24
N HIS A 189 -2.11 -0.41 32.01
CA HIS A 189 -1.38 0.31 33.06
C HIS A 189 -1.71 1.79 33.20
N ILE A 190 -2.36 2.43 32.22
CA ILE A 190 -2.55 3.89 32.25
C ILE A 190 -3.53 4.35 33.35
N ASP A 191 -4.41 3.46 33.81
CA ASP A 191 -5.34 3.68 34.92
C ASP A 191 -4.62 4.03 36.23
N GLY A 192 -3.46 3.40 36.47
CA GLY A 192 -2.62 3.68 37.61
C GLY A 192 -2.01 5.09 37.55
N PHE A 193 -1.85 5.68 36.37
CA PHE A 193 -1.48 7.09 36.19
C PHE A 193 -2.68 8.05 36.21
N GLY A 194 -3.90 7.53 36.35
CA GLY A 194 -5.16 8.28 36.38
C GLY A 194 -5.86 8.40 35.03
N GLY A 195 -5.37 7.72 33.99
CA GLY A 195 -5.98 7.70 32.66
C GLY A 195 -7.14 6.71 32.55
N ASN A 196 -7.94 6.86 31.50
CA ASN A 196 -9.00 5.93 31.13
C ASN A 196 -8.49 5.00 30.01
N PRO A 197 -8.31 3.68 30.27
CA PRO A 197 -7.87 2.74 29.23
C PRO A 197 -8.92 2.49 28.13
N ASP A 198 -10.19 2.85 28.37
CA ASP A 198 -11.31 2.76 27.42
C ASP A 198 -11.57 4.09 26.67
N ASN A 199 -10.75 5.12 26.90
CA ASN A 199 -10.78 6.38 26.15
C ASN A 199 -9.37 6.80 25.73
N ILE A 200 -8.82 6.01 24.80
CA ILE A 200 -7.53 6.25 24.17
C ILE A 200 -7.74 6.86 22.78
N THR A 201 -7.11 8.01 22.54
CA THR A 201 -7.01 8.65 21.23
C THR A 201 -5.59 8.47 20.70
N ALA A 202 -5.41 7.71 19.62
CA ALA A 202 -4.14 7.67 18.91
C ALA A 202 -3.96 8.95 18.08
N ILE A 203 -2.76 9.53 18.05
CA ILE A 203 -2.42 10.66 17.16
C ILE A 203 -1.10 10.36 16.48
N GLY A 204 -1.03 10.58 15.17
CA GLY A 204 0.20 10.44 14.41
C GLY A 204 0.27 11.45 13.28
N GLU A 205 1.49 11.73 12.85
CA GLU A 205 1.77 12.57 11.68
C GLU A 205 2.58 11.81 10.64
N SER A 206 2.33 12.05 9.35
CA SER A 206 3.04 11.43 8.23
C SER A 206 3.02 9.90 8.35
N ALA A 207 4.18 9.25 8.41
CA ALA A 207 4.30 7.81 8.63
C ALA A 207 3.69 7.32 9.96
N GLY A 208 3.60 8.18 10.98
CA GLY A 208 2.92 7.90 12.23
C GLY A 208 1.40 7.89 12.05
N ALA A 209 0.88 8.80 11.22
CA ALA A 209 -0.52 8.79 10.78
C ALA A 209 -0.82 7.53 9.95
N ALA A 210 0.11 7.16 9.05
CA ALA A 210 0.07 5.90 8.33
C ALA A 210 0.09 4.69 9.25
N ALA A 211 0.88 4.74 10.32
CA ALA A 211 0.95 3.67 11.29
C ALA A 211 -0.36 3.50 12.06
N VAL A 212 -0.91 4.56 12.65
CA VAL A 212 -2.15 4.45 13.44
C VAL A 212 -3.35 4.04 12.58
N THR A 213 -3.39 4.43 11.31
CA THR A 213 -4.43 3.95 10.37
C THR A 213 -4.19 2.50 9.94
N THR A 214 -2.93 2.06 9.76
CA THR A 214 -2.59 0.65 9.51
C THR A 214 -2.91 -0.25 10.70
N LEU A 215 -2.87 0.26 11.94
CA LEU A 215 -3.28 -0.50 13.12
C LEU A 215 -4.79 -0.87 13.11
N LEU A 216 -5.61 -0.24 12.26
CA LEU A 216 -7.01 -0.64 12.07
C LEU A 216 -7.15 -2.03 11.41
N TRP A 217 -6.08 -2.62 10.87
CA TRP A 217 -6.11 -4.01 10.39
C TRP A 217 -6.13 -5.04 11.54
N GLN A 218 -5.96 -4.60 12.78
CA GLN A 218 -6.00 -5.50 13.94
C GLN A 218 -7.44 -5.74 14.39
N GLU A 219 -7.78 -7.01 14.64
CA GLU A 219 -9.07 -7.43 15.19
C GLU A 219 -9.29 -6.88 16.61
N GLU A 220 -8.25 -6.93 17.43
CA GLU A 220 -8.32 -6.50 18.83
C GLU A 220 -8.30 -4.96 18.93
N PRO A 221 -9.20 -4.36 19.73
CA PRO A 221 -9.21 -2.92 19.94
C PRO A 221 -7.92 -2.40 20.59
N LEU A 222 -7.25 -1.43 19.95
CA LEU A 222 -6.02 -0.82 20.47
C LEU A 222 -6.23 0.60 21.03
N PHE A 223 -7.19 1.31 20.46
CA PHE A 223 -7.61 2.66 20.84
C PHE A 223 -9.07 2.86 20.44
N ASN A 224 -9.69 3.95 20.86
CA ASN A 224 -11.11 4.22 20.60
C ASN A 224 -11.31 5.28 19.53
N GLN A 225 -10.33 6.15 19.34
CA GLN A 225 -10.38 7.29 18.44
C GLN A 225 -9.00 7.52 17.84
N LEU A 226 -8.92 8.14 16.66
CA LEU A 226 -7.64 8.47 16.04
C LEU A 226 -7.60 9.88 15.46
N ILE A 227 -6.41 10.45 15.40
CA ILE A 227 -6.07 11.71 14.74
C ILE A 227 -4.93 11.43 13.75
N ALA A 228 -5.20 11.55 12.46
CA ALA A 228 -4.22 11.33 11.38
C ALA A 228 -3.85 12.66 10.72
N MET A 229 -2.59 13.08 10.85
CA MET A 229 -2.10 14.37 10.37
C MET A 229 -1.17 14.19 9.18
N GLY A 230 -1.47 14.80 8.03
CA GLY A 230 -0.61 14.76 6.85
C GLY A 230 -0.26 13.34 6.39
N GLY A 231 -1.12 12.35 6.59
CA GLY A 231 -0.78 10.98 6.21
C GLY A 231 -1.83 9.95 6.60
N SER A 232 -1.73 8.77 6.01
CA SER A 232 -2.58 7.61 6.27
C SER A 232 -1.95 6.34 5.69
N CYS A 233 -2.60 5.19 5.85
CA CYS A 233 -2.19 3.93 5.25
C CYS A 233 -2.09 3.99 3.73
N CYS A 234 -2.67 5.01 3.06
CA CYS A 234 -2.50 5.24 1.63
C CYS A 234 -1.17 5.90 1.27
N LEU A 235 -0.60 6.69 2.18
CA LEU A 235 0.68 7.38 1.97
C LEU A 235 1.85 6.39 1.93
N ILE A 236 1.79 5.36 2.77
CA ILE A 236 2.76 4.26 2.82
C ILE A 236 1.98 2.94 2.68
N PRO A 237 1.54 2.59 1.46
CA PRO A 237 0.71 1.42 1.24
C PRO A 237 1.49 0.13 1.52
N PRO A 238 0.81 -0.93 2.02
CA PRO A 238 1.44 -2.24 2.17
C PRO A 238 1.95 -2.78 0.83
N ALA A 239 3.17 -3.29 0.84
CA ALA A 239 3.83 -3.87 -0.33
C ALA A 239 3.72 -5.39 -0.35
N SER A 240 3.64 -5.97 -1.56
CA SER A 240 3.62 -7.42 -1.77
C SER A 240 4.92 -8.08 -1.30
N MET A 241 4.86 -9.39 -1.02
CA MET A 241 6.07 -10.15 -0.66
C MET A 241 7.11 -10.17 -1.80
N GLU A 242 6.69 -10.14 -3.07
CA GLU A 242 7.60 -9.98 -4.21
C GLU A 242 8.39 -8.65 -4.16
N THR A 243 7.71 -7.56 -3.77
CA THR A 243 8.37 -6.27 -3.57
C THR A 243 9.35 -6.35 -2.40
N HIS A 244 8.98 -7.03 -1.31
CA HIS A 244 9.87 -7.25 -0.17
C HIS A 244 11.06 -8.15 -0.49
N ASP A 245 10.89 -9.15 -1.34
CA ASP A 245 12.01 -9.98 -1.83
C ASP A 245 13.02 -9.11 -2.60
N SER A 246 12.54 -8.21 -3.46
CA SER A 246 13.40 -7.25 -4.18
C SER A 246 14.10 -6.26 -3.23
N ILE A 247 13.39 -5.79 -2.19
CA ILE A 247 13.96 -4.91 -1.15
C ILE A 247 15.03 -5.66 -0.34
N TYR A 248 14.78 -6.92 0.01
CA TYR A 248 15.70 -7.78 0.72
C TYR A 248 16.97 -8.02 -0.10
N GLU A 249 16.85 -8.38 -1.38
CA GLU A 249 17.98 -8.53 -2.29
C GLU A 249 18.84 -7.26 -2.37
N LYS A 250 18.19 -6.10 -2.55
CA LYS A 250 18.87 -4.80 -2.54
C LYS A 250 19.61 -4.56 -1.22
N ALA A 251 18.99 -4.90 -0.08
CA ALA A 251 19.66 -4.79 1.21
C ALA A 251 20.88 -5.73 1.27
N MET A 252 20.78 -6.98 0.80
CA MET A 252 21.90 -7.92 0.80
C MET A 252 23.03 -7.48 -0.13
N ASP A 253 22.72 -6.85 -1.27
CA ASP A 253 23.70 -6.26 -2.19
C ASP A 253 24.44 -5.09 -1.52
N LEU A 254 23.70 -4.15 -0.92
CA LEU A 254 24.27 -3.04 -0.17
C LEU A 254 25.13 -3.50 0.99
N LEU A 255 24.81 -4.66 1.55
CA LEU A 255 25.53 -5.31 2.64
C LEU A 255 26.70 -6.20 2.18
N GLU A 256 26.89 -6.38 0.86
CA GLU A 256 27.92 -7.21 0.21
C GLU A 256 27.83 -8.71 0.57
N ILE A 257 26.60 -9.21 0.75
CA ILE A 257 26.33 -10.61 1.15
C ILE A 257 25.33 -11.35 0.26
N SER A 258 24.82 -10.74 -0.81
CA SER A 258 23.85 -11.36 -1.74
C SER A 258 24.36 -12.64 -2.43
N GLY A 259 25.67 -12.85 -2.49
CA GLY A 259 26.28 -14.07 -3.04
C GLY A 259 26.23 -15.30 -2.13
N GLU A 260 25.89 -15.12 -0.85
CA GLU A 260 25.80 -16.21 0.13
C GLU A 260 24.40 -16.85 0.16
N PRO A 261 24.25 -18.12 0.59
CA PRO A 261 22.93 -18.71 0.85
C PRO A 261 22.15 -17.96 1.93
N PHE A 262 20.81 -18.02 1.86
CA PHE A 262 19.90 -17.34 2.78
C PHE A 262 20.28 -17.51 4.26
N GLU A 263 20.59 -18.73 4.72
CA GLU A 263 20.91 -18.98 6.13
C GLU A 263 22.15 -18.21 6.60
N LYS A 264 23.13 -18.02 5.70
CA LYS A 264 24.31 -17.22 5.99
C LYS A 264 24.04 -15.73 5.90
N GLN A 265 23.23 -15.29 4.94
CA GLN A 265 22.78 -13.90 4.85
C GLN A 265 22.05 -13.50 6.14
N LEU A 266 21.06 -14.29 6.54
CA LEU A 266 20.30 -14.14 7.77
C LEU A 266 21.20 -14.13 9.02
N ALA A 267 22.14 -15.07 9.13
CA ALA A 267 23.10 -15.09 10.24
C ALA A 267 23.99 -13.83 10.27
N ALA A 268 24.42 -13.34 9.09
CA ALA A 268 25.21 -12.13 8.98
C ALA A 268 24.41 -10.90 9.43
N ILE A 269 23.20 -10.68 8.90
CA ILE A 269 22.39 -9.50 9.25
C ILE A 269 21.91 -9.51 10.71
N ARG A 270 21.83 -10.68 11.36
CA ARG A 270 21.50 -10.78 12.80
C ARG A 270 22.67 -10.44 13.72
N THR A 271 23.92 -10.62 13.25
CA THR A 271 25.13 -10.44 14.06
C THR A 271 25.95 -9.21 13.67
N MET A 272 25.65 -8.59 12.52
CA MET A 272 26.28 -7.36 12.06
C MET A 272 26.17 -6.26 13.13
N PRO A 273 27.22 -5.46 13.36
CA PRO A 273 27.10 -4.24 14.17
C PRO A 273 25.94 -3.39 13.68
N VAL A 274 25.09 -2.92 14.60
CA VAL A 274 23.84 -2.24 14.21
C VAL A 274 24.12 -0.93 13.48
N GLU A 275 25.22 -0.27 13.82
CA GLU A 275 25.70 0.95 13.17
C GLU A 275 26.07 0.69 11.71
N ASP A 276 26.72 -0.44 11.41
CA ASP A 276 27.06 -0.83 10.03
C ASP A 276 25.81 -1.19 9.23
N LEU A 277 24.88 -1.92 9.84
CA LEU A 277 23.61 -2.29 9.22
C LEU A 277 22.79 -1.05 8.87
N VAL A 278 22.62 -0.13 9.83
CA VAL A 278 21.82 1.09 9.64
C VAL A 278 22.50 2.05 8.67
N SER A 279 23.79 2.34 8.84
CA SER A 279 24.47 3.33 7.99
C SER A 279 24.51 2.96 6.50
N ARG A 280 24.52 1.66 6.17
CA ARG A 280 24.51 1.16 4.79
C ARG A 280 23.12 1.05 4.16
N THR A 281 22.06 1.01 4.99
CA THR A 281 20.69 0.77 4.50
C THR A 281 19.77 1.98 4.65
N PHE A 282 20.08 2.90 5.57
CA PHE A 282 19.25 4.06 5.91
C PHE A 282 18.89 4.88 4.67
N GLN A 283 17.58 5.08 4.45
CA GLN A 283 17.00 5.80 3.31
C GLN A 283 17.36 5.28 1.91
N VAL A 284 18.07 4.15 1.79
CA VAL A 284 18.36 3.48 0.52
C VAL A 284 17.51 2.22 0.35
N VAL A 285 17.35 1.45 1.43
CA VAL A 285 16.43 0.31 1.53
C VAL A 285 15.09 0.83 2.01
N PRO A 286 14.01 0.76 1.21
CA PRO A 286 12.68 1.21 1.64
C PRO A 286 12.21 0.48 2.91
N ALA A 287 11.48 1.18 3.77
CA ALA A 287 10.80 0.60 4.92
C ALA A 287 9.30 0.70 4.63
N LEU A 288 8.69 -0.43 4.31
CA LEU A 288 7.30 -0.52 3.89
C LEU A 288 6.58 -1.58 4.75
N PRO A 289 5.27 -1.43 4.99
CA PRO A 289 4.47 -2.53 5.51
C PRO A 289 4.55 -3.72 4.55
N ALA A 290 4.58 -4.93 5.09
CA ALA A 290 4.51 -6.16 4.31
C ALA A 290 3.10 -6.73 4.36
N VAL A 291 2.56 -7.12 3.21
CA VAL A 291 1.41 -8.03 3.12
C VAL A 291 1.90 -9.43 3.48
N ASP A 292 2.03 -9.69 4.77
CA ASP A 292 2.67 -10.89 5.33
C ASP A 292 1.68 -12.04 5.61
N GLY A 293 0.38 -11.83 5.39
CA GLY A 293 -0.65 -12.83 5.67
C GLY A 293 -0.97 -12.97 7.16
N ILE A 294 -0.32 -12.20 8.04
CA ILE A 294 -0.43 -12.32 9.51
C ILE A 294 -0.84 -10.98 10.12
N PHE A 295 0.00 -9.97 9.99
CA PHE A 295 -0.26 -8.62 10.49
C PHE A 295 -1.11 -7.83 9.49
N ILE A 296 -0.76 -7.91 8.20
CA ILE A 296 -1.56 -7.37 7.09
C ILE A 296 -1.88 -8.55 6.17
N PRO A 297 -3.12 -9.07 6.22
CA PRO A 297 -3.49 -10.27 5.46
C PRO A 297 -3.51 -10.03 3.95
N LYS A 298 -3.90 -8.83 3.51
CA LYS A 298 -3.95 -8.44 2.09
C LYS A 298 -3.74 -6.94 1.90
N ALA A 299 -3.27 -6.55 0.72
CA ALA A 299 -3.28 -5.15 0.27
C ALA A 299 -4.69 -4.76 -0.21
N HIS A 300 -5.01 -3.48 -0.09
CA HIS A 300 -6.28 -2.91 -0.52
C HIS A 300 -6.07 -1.66 -1.36
N GLY A 301 -6.95 -1.42 -2.33
CA GLY A 301 -7.05 -0.14 -3.01
C GLY A 301 -7.67 0.93 -2.10
N ILE A 302 -7.43 2.21 -2.39
CA ILE A 302 -7.95 3.32 -1.59
C ILE A 302 -9.49 3.33 -1.51
N PHE A 303 -10.17 2.83 -2.53
CA PHE A 303 -11.63 2.80 -2.60
C PHE A 303 -12.24 1.78 -1.62
N CYS A 304 -11.53 0.70 -1.28
CA CYS A 304 -11.93 -0.19 -0.18
C CYS A 304 -11.98 0.56 1.16
N LEU A 305 -11.15 1.61 1.30
CA LEU A 305 -11.13 2.43 2.50
C LEU A 305 -12.30 3.41 2.55
N SER A 306 -12.92 3.73 1.40
CA SER A 306 -14.07 4.64 1.28
C SER A 306 -15.44 3.99 1.50
N ASP A 307 -15.51 2.66 1.56
CA ASP A 307 -16.74 1.95 1.90
C ASP A 307 -16.85 1.76 3.43
N PRO A 308 -17.85 2.39 4.10
CA PRO A 308 -18.04 2.22 5.54
C PRO A 308 -18.52 0.82 5.95
N GLU A 309 -19.10 0.06 5.02
CA GLU A 309 -19.58 -1.32 5.25
C GLU A 309 -18.50 -2.37 4.98
N ASP A 310 -17.36 -1.98 4.41
CA ASP A 310 -16.23 -2.89 4.18
C ASP A 310 -15.64 -3.38 5.52
N LEU A 311 -16.03 -4.61 5.89
CA LEU A 311 -15.60 -5.32 7.09
C LEU A 311 -14.19 -5.92 6.97
N LEU A 312 -13.49 -5.74 5.84
CA LEU A 312 -12.13 -6.24 5.63
C LEU A 312 -11.07 -5.51 6.46
N ILE A 313 -11.42 -4.36 7.06
CA ILE A 313 -10.59 -3.65 8.04
C ILE A 313 -11.27 -3.76 9.40
N PRO A 314 -10.87 -4.74 10.25
CA PRO A 314 -11.58 -5.04 11.48
C PRO A 314 -11.72 -3.86 12.44
N GLY A 315 -10.73 -2.97 12.48
CA GLY A 315 -10.69 -1.80 13.34
C GLY A 315 -11.72 -0.73 13.05
N LYS A 316 -12.37 -0.80 11.89
CA LYS A 316 -13.61 -0.06 11.61
C LYS A 316 -14.72 -0.41 12.63
N ARG A 317 -14.70 -1.59 13.27
CA ARG A 317 -15.69 -2.02 14.27
C ARG A 317 -15.45 -1.42 15.67
N TRP A 318 -14.20 -1.12 16.02
CA TRP A 318 -13.83 -0.70 17.37
C TRP A 318 -13.36 0.75 17.47
N CYS A 319 -12.83 1.34 16.40
CA CYS A 319 -12.46 2.75 16.37
C CYS A 319 -13.70 3.60 16.03
N LYS A 320 -14.11 4.44 16.96
CA LYS A 320 -15.43 5.12 16.94
C LYS A 320 -15.42 6.44 16.19
N ASN A 321 -14.32 7.19 16.27
CA ASN A 321 -14.23 8.52 15.67
C ASN A 321 -12.83 8.77 15.12
N MET A 322 -12.74 9.63 14.11
CA MET A 322 -11.49 10.06 13.49
C MET A 322 -11.45 11.58 13.28
N ILE A 323 -10.29 12.19 13.55
CA ILE A 323 -9.87 13.42 12.89
C ILE A 323 -8.84 13.04 11.82
N ILE A 324 -8.96 13.59 10.62
CA ILE A 324 -7.95 13.43 9.57
C ILE A 324 -7.73 14.76 8.86
N GLY A 325 -6.51 15.04 8.43
CA GLY A 325 -6.24 16.28 7.69
C GLY A 325 -4.92 16.30 6.94
N ASP A 326 -4.81 17.28 6.06
CA ASP A 326 -3.64 17.55 5.21
C ASP A 326 -3.21 19.02 5.34
N SER A 327 -1.95 19.27 4.99
CA SER A 327 -1.40 20.61 4.79
C SER A 327 -1.43 20.99 3.30
N LYS A 328 -1.68 22.26 3.01
CA LYS A 328 -1.84 22.77 1.62
C LYS A 328 -0.65 22.40 0.71
N ASP A 329 0.55 22.47 1.27
CA ASP A 329 1.80 22.18 0.56
C ASP A 329 2.42 20.86 1.04
N ASP A 330 1.63 19.85 1.44
CA ASP A 330 2.16 18.55 1.91
C ASP A 330 3.10 17.87 0.90
N GLY A 331 2.79 17.99 -0.40
CA GLY A 331 3.56 17.40 -1.48
C GLY A 331 5.04 17.82 -1.52
N VAL A 332 5.44 18.90 -0.84
CA VAL A 332 6.85 19.33 -0.74
C VAL A 332 7.77 18.24 -0.18
N ILE A 333 7.24 17.35 0.68
CA ILE A 333 8.03 16.24 1.24
C ILE A 333 8.48 15.26 0.16
N MET A 334 7.66 15.07 -0.87
CA MET A 334 7.97 14.21 -2.02
C MET A 334 9.11 14.77 -2.89
N GLY A 335 9.36 16.08 -2.81
CA GLY A 335 10.42 16.76 -3.54
C GLY A 335 11.82 16.61 -2.94
N LEU A 336 11.97 16.09 -1.71
CA LEU A 336 13.27 16.07 -1.03
C LEU A 336 14.34 15.27 -1.78
N GLY A 337 13.98 14.11 -2.32
CA GLY A 337 14.91 13.29 -3.12
C GLY A 337 15.36 14.00 -4.40
N ILE A 338 14.44 14.70 -5.06
CA ILE A 338 14.70 15.48 -6.28
C ILE A 338 15.67 16.63 -5.99
N LEU A 339 15.46 17.35 -4.88
CA LEU A 339 16.34 18.44 -4.45
C LEU A 339 17.72 17.91 -4.06
N ALA A 340 17.79 16.83 -3.30
CA ALA A 340 19.04 16.19 -2.91
C ALA A 340 19.85 15.69 -4.12
N ALA A 341 19.17 15.17 -5.14
CA ALA A 341 19.77 14.72 -6.38
C ALA A 341 19.98 15.84 -7.42
N ASN A 342 19.61 17.09 -7.11
CA ASN A 342 19.69 18.26 -8.01
C ASN A 342 19.03 18.03 -9.38
N ARG A 343 17.83 17.42 -9.40
CA ARG A 343 17.14 17.00 -10.63
C ARG A 343 16.03 17.92 -11.12
N VAL A 344 15.81 19.06 -10.47
CA VAL A 344 14.76 20.04 -10.84
C VAL A 344 14.83 20.44 -12.32
N SER A 345 16.03 20.64 -12.86
CA SER A 345 16.23 21.03 -14.27
C SER A 345 15.75 19.99 -15.29
N SER A 346 15.61 18.73 -14.90
CA SER A 346 15.18 17.64 -15.78
C SER A 346 13.67 17.43 -15.83
N ILE A 347 12.91 18.00 -14.88
CA ILE A 347 11.47 17.76 -14.71
C ILE A 347 10.65 18.15 -15.95
N PRO A 348 10.86 19.31 -16.61
CA PRO A 348 10.05 19.70 -17.78
C PRO A 348 10.06 18.69 -18.92
N THR A 349 11.12 17.87 -19.01
CA THR A 349 11.24 16.84 -20.05
C THR A 349 10.87 15.46 -19.55
N THR A 350 11.30 15.09 -18.34
CA THR A 350 11.12 13.73 -17.82
C THR A 350 9.73 13.49 -17.26
N PHE A 351 9.08 14.51 -16.67
CA PHE A 351 7.77 14.37 -16.07
C PHE A 351 6.66 14.15 -17.12
N PRO A 352 6.54 15.00 -18.16
CA PRO A 352 5.53 14.77 -19.20
C PRO A 352 5.75 13.44 -19.92
N ALA A 353 7.00 13.09 -20.24
CA ALA A 353 7.31 11.82 -20.92
C ALA A 353 6.98 10.59 -20.06
N HIS A 354 7.19 10.66 -18.74
CA HIS A 354 6.79 9.58 -17.83
C HIS A 354 5.27 9.45 -17.78
N PHE A 355 4.54 10.56 -17.69
CA PHE A 355 3.07 10.55 -17.69
C PHE A 355 2.49 10.06 -19.02
N GLU A 356 3.06 10.47 -20.16
CA GLU A 356 2.69 9.94 -21.48
C GLU A 356 2.86 8.42 -21.57
N LYS A 357 3.91 7.88 -20.95
CA LYS A 357 4.11 6.44 -20.88
C LYS A 357 3.14 5.76 -19.91
N ALA A 358 2.90 6.37 -18.74
CA ALA A 358 2.03 5.80 -17.70
C ALA A 358 0.56 5.73 -18.13
N PHE A 359 0.13 6.67 -18.98
CA PHE A 359 -1.23 6.76 -19.52
C PHE A 359 -1.27 6.44 -21.03
N LEU A 360 -0.38 5.57 -21.51
CA LEU A 360 -0.29 5.23 -22.93
C LEU A 360 -1.60 4.61 -23.46
N SER A 361 -2.27 3.81 -22.63
CA SER A 361 -3.56 3.19 -22.96
C SER A 361 -4.73 4.16 -22.84
N ASP A 362 -4.55 5.30 -22.17
CA ASP A 362 -5.64 6.19 -21.73
C ASP A 362 -5.31 7.66 -22.00
N PRO A 363 -5.21 8.04 -23.28
CA PRO A 363 -4.80 9.38 -23.67
C PRO A 363 -5.81 10.46 -23.24
N GLU A 364 -7.07 10.11 -23.03
CA GLU A 364 -8.13 11.03 -22.58
C GLU A 364 -7.93 11.43 -21.11
N ASP A 365 -7.64 10.46 -20.22
CA ASP A 365 -7.28 10.71 -18.82
C ASP A 365 -6.07 11.63 -18.72
N LEU A 366 -5.03 11.35 -19.51
CA LEU A 366 -3.83 12.17 -19.54
C LEU A 366 -4.14 13.59 -20.03
N ALA A 367 -5.01 13.74 -21.02
CA ALA A 367 -5.41 15.05 -21.52
C ALA A 367 -6.12 15.86 -20.43
N LEU A 368 -6.99 15.24 -19.64
CA LEU A 368 -7.65 15.88 -18.49
C LEU A 368 -6.62 16.33 -17.45
N ILE A 369 -5.69 15.44 -17.04
CA ILE A 369 -4.64 15.80 -16.07
C ILE A 369 -3.79 16.97 -16.61
N LYS A 370 -3.37 16.90 -17.88
CA LYS A 370 -2.56 17.95 -18.52
C LYS A 370 -3.30 19.29 -18.58
N GLU A 371 -4.59 19.28 -18.92
CA GLU A 371 -5.44 20.48 -18.94
C GLU A 371 -5.54 21.12 -17.54
N HIS A 372 -5.82 20.32 -16.53
CA HIS A 372 -6.04 20.80 -15.17
C HIS A 372 -4.76 21.31 -14.49
N TYR A 373 -3.61 20.65 -14.72
CA TYR A 373 -2.32 21.03 -14.11
C TYR A 373 -1.39 21.82 -15.04
N GLN A 374 -1.82 22.11 -16.27
CA GLN A 374 -1.05 22.85 -17.28
C GLN A 374 0.35 22.24 -17.51
N ILE A 375 0.41 20.92 -17.68
CA ILE A 375 1.66 20.18 -17.83
C ILE A 375 2.16 20.30 -19.27
N GLU A 376 3.07 21.25 -19.51
CA GLU A 376 3.69 21.48 -20.83
C GLU A 376 5.21 21.22 -20.81
N SER A 377 5.75 20.74 -21.92
CA SER A 377 7.18 20.36 -22.04
C SER A 377 8.16 21.55 -22.05
N ASP A 378 7.67 22.77 -22.30
CA ASP A 378 8.44 24.02 -22.28
C ASP A 378 8.25 24.81 -20.96
N THR A 379 7.55 24.24 -19.98
CA THR A 379 7.37 24.82 -18.65
C THR A 379 8.74 25.08 -17.99
N PRO A 380 8.98 26.27 -17.41
CA PRO A 380 10.20 26.53 -16.66
C PRO A 380 10.44 25.48 -15.56
N PRO A 381 11.70 25.03 -15.33
CA PRO A 381 11.99 23.94 -14.39
C PRO A 381 11.40 24.09 -12.99
N GLN A 382 11.47 25.29 -12.42
CA GLN A 382 10.92 25.54 -11.09
C GLN A 382 9.39 25.44 -11.08
N GLN A 383 8.73 25.96 -12.13
CA GLN A 383 7.28 25.89 -12.24
C GLN A 383 6.82 24.43 -12.45
N ALA A 384 7.53 23.65 -13.26
CA ALA A 384 7.24 22.23 -13.43
C ALA A 384 7.43 21.44 -12.13
N PHE A 385 8.45 21.78 -11.34
CA PHE A 385 8.64 21.22 -10.00
C PHE A 385 7.48 21.60 -9.06
N ASP A 386 7.10 22.87 -9.01
CA ASP A 386 6.00 23.34 -8.17
C ASP A 386 4.67 22.65 -8.56
N THR A 387 4.41 22.45 -9.87
CA THR A 387 3.26 21.69 -10.37
C THR A 387 3.30 20.22 -9.90
N LEU A 388 4.46 19.55 -10.00
CA LEU A 388 4.62 18.19 -9.50
C LEU A 388 4.34 18.09 -7.99
N LEU A 389 4.81 19.06 -7.21
CA LEU A 389 4.57 19.10 -5.77
C LEU A 389 3.09 19.36 -5.46
N GLN A 390 2.41 20.22 -6.21
CA GLN A 390 0.97 20.44 -6.07
C GLN A 390 0.17 19.16 -6.37
N MET A 391 0.48 18.50 -7.49
CA MET A 391 -0.14 17.20 -7.82
C MET A 391 0.12 16.15 -6.74
N SER A 392 1.31 16.18 -6.13
CA SER A 392 1.65 15.31 -5.01
C SER A 392 0.84 15.65 -3.75
N SER A 393 0.62 16.93 -3.42
CA SER A 393 -0.29 17.32 -2.32
C SER A 393 -1.69 16.75 -2.55
N ASP A 394 -2.19 16.86 -3.78
CA ASP A 394 -3.56 16.48 -4.14
C ASP A 394 -3.74 14.95 -4.07
N ILE A 395 -2.86 14.17 -4.72
CA ILE A 395 -3.03 12.72 -4.81
C ILE A 395 -2.56 11.97 -3.55
N CYS A 396 -1.50 12.44 -2.89
CA CYS A 396 -0.85 11.71 -1.80
C CYS A 396 -1.45 12.01 -0.43
N PHE A 397 -2.12 13.16 -0.26
CA PHE A 397 -2.56 13.65 1.04
C PHE A 397 -4.03 14.07 1.04
N LEU A 398 -4.42 15.03 0.19
CA LEU A 398 -5.78 15.58 0.17
C LEU A 398 -6.82 14.52 -0.21
N ALA A 399 -6.63 13.80 -1.31
CA ALA A 399 -7.57 12.79 -1.75
C ALA A 399 -7.73 11.67 -0.71
N PRO A 400 -6.65 11.04 -0.18
CA PRO A 400 -6.77 10.08 0.91
C PRO A 400 -7.48 10.60 2.15
N THR A 401 -7.26 11.86 2.55
CA THR A 401 -7.95 12.50 3.68
C THR A 401 -9.47 12.42 3.52
N HIS A 402 -9.98 12.77 2.33
CA HIS A 402 -11.42 12.76 2.07
C HIS A 402 -12.00 11.35 1.93
N TYR A 403 -11.33 10.45 1.19
CA TYR A 403 -11.81 9.07 0.99
C TYR A 403 -11.86 8.30 2.32
N LEU A 404 -10.82 8.41 3.16
CA LEU A 404 -10.81 7.77 4.47
C LEU A 404 -11.83 8.36 5.43
N ALA A 405 -12.03 9.68 5.41
CA ALA A 405 -13.04 10.31 6.25
C ALA A 405 -14.45 9.86 5.87
N ALA A 406 -14.75 9.76 4.57
CA ALA A 406 -16.05 9.33 4.06
C ALA A 406 -16.35 7.85 4.33
N GLY A 407 -15.36 6.97 4.17
CA GLY A 407 -15.50 5.53 4.42
C GLY A 407 -15.29 5.08 5.85
N PHE A 408 -15.17 6.02 6.78
CA PHE A 408 -15.09 5.65 8.18
C PHE A 408 -16.50 5.43 8.73
N PRO A 409 -16.80 4.27 9.35
CA PRO A 409 -18.14 3.99 9.86
C PRO A 409 -18.51 4.85 11.09
N GLY A 410 -17.50 5.42 11.74
CA GLY A 410 -17.63 6.32 12.88
C GLY A 410 -17.85 7.77 12.47
N LYS A 411 -17.76 8.69 13.44
CA LYS A 411 -17.75 10.13 13.11
C LYS A 411 -16.37 10.56 12.62
N SER A 412 -16.32 11.16 11.44
CA SER A 412 -15.11 11.76 10.88
C SER A 412 -15.16 13.28 10.93
N TYR A 413 -14.02 13.90 11.21
CA TYR A 413 -13.82 15.34 11.21
C TYR A 413 -12.58 15.67 10.38
N VAL A 414 -12.77 16.46 9.32
CA VAL A 414 -11.67 16.79 8.41
C VAL A 414 -11.13 18.17 8.71
N TYR A 415 -9.80 18.33 8.64
CA TYR A 415 -9.16 19.65 8.63
C TYR A 415 -8.20 19.83 7.45
N HIS A 416 -8.02 21.10 7.06
CA HIS A 416 -7.01 21.54 6.12
C HIS A 416 -6.13 22.59 6.77
N PHE A 417 -4.82 22.36 6.78
CA PHE A 417 -3.85 23.29 7.35
C PHE A 417 -3.28 24.22 6.29
N ASN A 418 -3.54 25.52 6.44
CA ASN A 418 -3.18 26.59 5.49
C ASN A 418 -2.31 27.68 6.14
N TYR A 419 -2.00 27.57 7.42
CA TYR A 419 -1.09 28.51 8.07
C TYR A 419 0.30 28.39 7.45
N ARG A 420 0.83 29.51 6.97
CA ARG A 420 2.09 29.55 6.22
C ARG A 420 3.26 29.63 7.17
N ASN A 421 4.32 28.88 6.86
CA ASN A 421 5.54 28.84 7.65
C ASN A 421 6.13 30.26 7.81
N PRO A 422 6.19 30.80 9.05
CA PRO A 422 6.69 32.16 9.29
C PRO A 422 8.21 32.24 9.30
N TRP A 423 8.91 31.10 9.30
CA TRP A 423 10.35 31.04 9.38
C TRP A 423 11.00 30.99 8.00
N ASP A 424 12.17 31.62 7.89
CA ASP A 424 13.05 31.42 6.75
C ASP A 424 13.54 29.97 6.73
N GLY A 425 13.62 29.37 5.54
CA GLY A 425 14.03 27.98 5.41
C GLY A 425 13.67 27.40 4.06
N LEU A 426 13.83 26.08 3.93
CA LEU A 426 13.52 25.38 2.67
C LEU A 426 12.07 25.60 2.23
N TRP A 427 11.15 25.67 3.21
CA TRP A 427 9.71 25.77 2.98
C TRP A 427 9.08 27.04 3.58
N GLY A 428 9.88 28.10 3.78
CA GLY A 428 9.37 29.39 4.25
C GLY A 428 8.20 29.90 3.39
N GLY A 429 7.12 30.35 4.01
CA GLY A 429 5.91 30.85 3.33
C GLY A 429 4.96 29.77 2.78
N LYS A 430 5.26 28.48 2.93
CA LYS A 430 4.39 27.35 2.58
C LYS A 430 3.68 26.78 3.81
N ALA A 431 2.50 26.22 3.65
CA ALA A 431 1.89 25.37 4.68
C ALA A 431 2.38 23.94 4.46
N SER A 432 3.67 23.72 4.77
CA SER A 432 4.40 22.50 4.42
C SER A 432 4.04 21.32 5.32
N HIS A 433 4.30 20.10 4.83
CA HIS A 433 4.35 18.87 5.62
C HIS A 433 5.13 19.07 6.94
N ILE A 434 4.71 18.41 8.03
CA ILE A 434 5.25 18.52 9.41
C ILE A 434 4.93 19.84 10.13
N LEU A 435 4.57 20.91 9.42
CA LEU A 435 4.35 22.21 10.08
C LEU A 435 3.11 22.18 10.99
N ASP A 436 2.08 21.45 10.58
CA ASP A 436 0.83 21.33 11.33
C ASP A 436 1.04 20.67 12.70
N ILE A 437 1.84 19.59 12.81
CA ILE A 437 2.19 19.00 14.12
C ILE A 437 3.08 19.92 14.95
N ALA A 438 4.04 20.62 14.33
CA ALA A 438 4.89 21.58 15.02
C ALA A 438 4.05 22.68 15.68
N VAL A 439 2.96 23.10 15.03
CA VAL A 439 1.98 24.05 15.55
C VAL A 439 1.02 23.40 16.54
N ALA A 440 0.49 22.21 16.26
CA ALA A 440 -0.54 21.55 17.06
C ALA A 440 -0.11 21.20 18.48
N LEU A 441 1.15 20.78 18.70
CA LEU A 441 1.62 20.49 20.06
C LEU A 441 1.98 21.75 20.86
N GLY A 442 2.20 22.89 20.18
CA GLY A 442 2.46 24.20 20.78
C GLY A 442 3.86 24.38 21.35
N ASN A 443 4.77 23.45 21.09
CA ASN A 443 6.17 23.53 21.53
C ASN A 443 6.90 24.75 20.94
N TYR A 444 6.41 25.30 19.83
CA TYR A 444 6.93 26.50 19.19
C TYR A 444 6.27 27.81 19.65
N ASN A 445 5.18 27.76 20.44
CA ASN A 445 4.39 28.95 20.81
C ASN A 445 5.20 30.01 21.58
N SER A 446 6.24 29.58 22.30
CA SER A 446 7.20 30.46 22.99
C SER A 446 8.59 30.44 22.36
N ASN A 447 8.74 29.81 21.20
CA ASN A 447 10.02 29.57 20.52
C ASN A 447 9.98 30.01 19.05
N GLY A 448 9.51 31.25 18.82
CA GLY A 448 9.63 31.92 17.53
C GLY A 448 8.43 31.80 16.60
N LEU A 449 7.34 31.11 16.98
CA LEU A 449 6.08 31.14 16.24
C LEU A 449 5.45 32.54 16.39
N ASP A 450 4.91 33.10 15.30
CA ASP A 450 4.27 34.42 15.35
C ASP A 450 2.90 34.37 16.05
N SER A 451 2.30 35.54 16.30
CA SER A 451 1.04 35.62 17.04
C SER A 451 -0.14 34.96 16.33
N GLU A 452 -0.14 34.94 15.00
CA GLU A 452 -1.19 34.26 14.22
C GLU A 452 -1.03 32.74 14.35
N GLY A 453 0.20 32.24 14.23
CA GLY A 453 0.54 30.83 14.42
C GLY A 453 0.24 30.34 15.83
N VAL A 454 0.48 31.17 16.86
CA VAL A 454 0.05 30.84 18.24
C VAL A 454 -1.48 30.72 18.33
N GLY A 455 -2.22 31.62 17.67
CA GLY A 455 -3.68 31.52 17.60
C GLY A 455 -4.15 30.23 16.91
N VAL A 456 -3.50 29.83 15.82
CA VAL A 456 -3.76 28.56 15.13
C VAL A 456 -3.43 27.37 16.03
N SER A 457 -2.28 27.39 16.70
CA SER A 457 -1.87 26.36 17.66
C SER A 457 -2.91 26.15 18.76
N GLU A 458 -3.40 27.23 19.34
CA GLU A 458 -4.41 27.16 20.39
C GLU A 458 -5.77 26.63 19.89
N ASP A 459 -6.17 26.97 18.65
CA ASP A 459 -7.40 26.45 18.03
C ASP A 459 -7.28 24.94 17.73
N MET A 460 -6.16 24.50 17.16
CA MET A 460 -5.88 23.07 16.92
C MET A 460 -5.87 22.27 18.23
N GLN A 461 -5.17 22.77 19.27
CA GLN A 461 -5.14 22.12 20.57
C GLN A 461 -6.54 21.98 21.16
N LYS A 462 -7.36 23.03 21.13
CA LYS A 462 -8.74 22.98 21.63
C LYS A 462 -9.57 21.92 20.90
N GLY A 463 -9.43 21.81 19.58
CA GLY A 463 -10.06 20.76 18.78
C GLY A 463 -9.63 19.37 19.22
N PHE A 464 -8.33 19.08 19.24
CA PHE A 464 -7.80 17.76 19.57
C PHE A 464 -8.09 17.35 21.02
N ILE A 465 -8.01 18.30 21.96
CA ILE A 465 -8.37 18.08 23.36
C ILE A 465 -9.87 17.79 23.49
N SER A 466 -10.74 18.55 22.81
CA SER A 466 -12.20 18.34 22.87
C SER A 466 -12.57 16.97 22.30
N PHE A 467 -12.00 16.60 21.16
CA PHE A 467 -12.16 15.28 20.54
C PHE A 467 -11.74 14.15 21.47
N SER A 468 -10.58 14.28 22.12
CA SER A 468 -10.12 13.29 23.09
C SER A 468 -11.05 13.17 24.31
N ASN A 469 -11.73 14.27 24.69
CA ASN A 469 -12.74 14.27 25.74
C ASN A 469 -14.12 13.75 25.27
N GLY A 470 -14.24 13.24 24.05
CA GLY A 470 -15.49 12.70 23.48
C GLY A 470 -16.47 13.78 23.02
N GLU A 471 -16.01 15.03 22.89
CA GLU A 471 -16.81 16.12 22.33
C GLU A 471 -16.50 16.30 20.84
N GLU A 472 -17.48 16.82 20.10
CA GLU A 472 -17.28 17.14 18.68
C GLU A 472 -16.31 18.33 18.57
N PRO A 473 -15.18 18.20 17.85
CA PRO A 473 -14.20 19.27 17.74
C PRO A 473 -14.68 20.39 16.81
N TRP A 474 -15.47 20.03 15.80
CA TRP A 474 -16.20 20.90 14.87
C TRP A 474 -17.27 20.06 14.15
N GLU A 475 -17.90 20.61 13.10
CA GLU A 475 -18.94 19.93 12.33
C GLU A 475 -18.42 18.64 11.69
N GLN A 476 -19.23 17.57 11.76
CA GLN A 476 -18.88 16.25 11.23
C GLN A 476 -18.82 16.29 9.69
N PHE A 477 -17.77 15.70 9.13
CA PHE A 477 -17.62 15.51 7.69
C PHE A 477 -18.63 14.49 7.16
N GLN A 478 -19.28 14.79 6.04
CA GLN A 478 -20.38 13.98 5.50
C GLN A 478 -20.18 13.52 4.06
N GLU A 479 -19.47 14.30 3.23
CA GLU A 479 -19.42 14.06 1.79
C GLU A 479 -18.08 14.50 1.20
N ILE A 480 -17.57 13.74 0.25
CA ILE A 480 -16.30 14.01 -0.42
C ILE A 480 -16.40 15.32 -1.22
N GLY A 481 -15.52 16.27 -0.91
CA GLY A 481 -15.35 17.52 -1.67
C GLY A 481 -16.32 18.64 -1.28
N THR A 482 -17.50 18.29 -0.75
CA THR A 482 -18.57 19.22 -0.34
C THR A 482 -18.88 19.20 1.16
N GLY A 483 -18.39 18.19 1.90
CA GLY A 483 -18.58 18.09 3.33
C GLY A 483 -17.89 19.22 4.12
N PRO A 484 -18.36 19.52 5.34
CA PRO A 484 -17.77 20.56 6.16
C PRO A 484 -16.34 20.17 6.61
N VAL A 485 -15.39 21.08 6.41
CA VAL A 485 -13.99 20.92 6.79
C VAL A 485 -13.51 22.13 7.58
N LYS A 486 -12.66 21.90 8.58
CA LYS A 486 -12.03 22.97 9.38
C LYS A 486 -10.73 23.42 8.71
N VAL A 487 -10.66 24.66 8.25
CA VAL A 487 -9.44 25.25 7.67
C VAL A 487 -8.72 26.05 8.73
N PHE A 488 -7.48 25.68 9.06
CA PHE A 488 -6.61 26.42 9.98
C PHE A 488 -5.71 27.39 9.20
N SER A 489 -5.88 28.70 9.38
CA SER A 489 -5.09 29.73 8.68
C SER A 489 -4.84 30.96 9.56
N SER A 490 -4.03 31.91 9.06
CA SER A 490 -3.66 33.18 9.72
C SER A 490 -4.82 34.06 10.22
N GLY A 491 -6.05 33.82 9.76
CA GLY A 491 -7.26 34.53 10.20
C GLY A 491 -8.04 33.83 11.32
N GLY A 492 -7.54 32.71 11.85
CA GLY A 492 -8.26 31.80 12.73
C GLY A 492 -8.97 30.69 11.96
N GLY A 493 -9.34 29.62 12.66
CA GLY A 493 -9.91 28.44 12.00
C GLY A 493 -11.37 28.65 11.58
N LYS A 494 -11.69 28.43 10.30
CA LYS A 494 -13.04 28.56 9.73
C LYS A 494 -13.58 27.19 9.28
N ILE A 495 -14.90 27.01 9.28
CA ILE A 495 -15.55 25.87 8.63
C ILE A 495 -15.93 26.30 7.22
N VAL A 496 -15.63 25.47 6.23
CA VAL A 496 -15.98 25.66 4.81
C VAL A 496 -16.54 24.35 4.25
N THR A 497 -17.28 24.42 3.15
CA THR A 497 -17.94 23.26 2.53
C THR A 497 -17.57 23.09 1.06
N SER A 498 -16.48 23.72 0.61
CA SER A 498 -15.95 23.52 -0.74
C SER A 498 -14.43 23.59 -0.76
N LEU A 499 -13.84 22.87 -1.70
CA LEU A 499 -12.39 22.88 -1.92
C LEU A 499 -11.87 24.29 -2.28
N ASP A 500 -12.62 25.08 -3.05
CA ASP A 500 -12.22 26.45 -3.40
C ASP A 500 -12.10 27.34 -2.15
N GLU A 501 -13.10 27.30 -1.26
CA GLU A 501 -13.06 28.04 0.01
C GLU A 501 -11.95 27.55 0.96
N ALA A 502 -11.55 26.29 0.83
CA ALA A 502 -10.41 25.67 1.50
C ALA A 502 -9.05 25.98 0.85
N GLU A 503 -9.05 26.72 -0.26
CA GLU A 503 -7.87 26.98 -1.10
C GLU A 503 -7.21 25.69 -1.62
N ARG A 504 -8.03 24.70 -1.98
CA ARG A 504 -7.66 23.46 -2.66
C ARG A 504 -8.13 23.48 -4.11
N TYR A 505 -7.69 22.49 -4.89
CA TYR A 505 -8.08 22.37 -6.28
C TYR A 505 -9.57 21.99 -6.41
N PRO A 506 -10.47 22.85 -6.95
CA PRO A 506 -11.91 22.65 -6.81
C PRO A 506 -12.47 21.43 -7.54
N GLN A 507 -11.84 21.04 -8.64
CA GLN A 507 -12.29 19.93 -9.51
C GLN A 507 -11.53 18.63 -9.26
N LEU A 508 -10.84 18.51 -8.11
CA LEU A 508 -10.00 17.35 -7.82
C LEU A 508 -10.81 16.05 -7.84
N PHE A 509 -11.95 16.02 -7.15
CA PHE A 509 -12.74 14.78 -7.05
C PHE A 509 -13.45 14.45 -8.36
N ASP A 510 -13.93 15.45 -9.11
CA ASP A 510 -14.41 15.24 -10.49
C ASP A 510 -13.32 14.63 -11.39
N LEU A 511 -12.07 15.10 -11.26
CA LEU A 511 -10.94 14.54 -11.99
C LEU A 511 -10.63 13.10 -11.56
N LEU A 512 -10.69 12.81 -10.27
CA LEU A 512 -10.41 11.48 -9.70
C LEU A 512 -11.49 10.45 -10.04
N GLU A 513 -12.74 10.86 -10.15
CA GLU A 513 -13.84 10.01 -10.63
C GLU A 513 -13.62 9.54 -12.07
N ASN A 514 -13.01 10.37 -12.91
CA ASN A 514 -12.71 10.02 -14.30
C ASN A 514 -11.40 9.22 -14.45
N VAL A 515 -10.31 9.70 -13.85
CA VAL A 515 -8.95 9.14 -14.05
C VAL A 515 -8.67 7.90 -13.18
N GLY A 516 -9.28 7.85 -11.99
CA GLY A 516 -8.98 6.87 -10.96
C GLY A 516 -7.73 7.19 -10.13
N TRP A 517 -7.88 7.16 -8.80
CA TRP A 517 -6.79 7.47 -7.87
C TRP A 517 -5.58 6.54 -8.02
N SER A 518 -5.80 5.21 -8.06
CA SER A 518 -4.73 4.21 -8.02
C SER A 518 -3.74 4.36 -9.17
N LYS A 519 -4.26 4.65 -10.35
CA LYS A 519 -3.48 4.83 -11.58
C LYS A 519 -2.63 6.10 -11.51
N TRP A 520 -3.24 7.22 -11.10
CA TRP A 520 -2.53 8.49 -10.95
C TRP A 520 -1.49 8.44 -9.82
N TRP A 521 -1.83 7.86 -8.67
CA TRP A 521 -0.89 7.60 -7.58
C TRP A 521 0.29 6.75 -8.05
N THR A 522 0.04 5.67 -8.80
CA THR A 522 1.11 4.80 -9.34
C THR A 522 2.02 5.57 -10.28
N ALA A 523 1.46 6.42 -11.15
CA ALA A 523 2.24 7.27 -12.05
C ALA A 523 3.13 8.25 -11.27
N ILE A 524 2.59 8.94 -10.27
CA ILE A 524 3.35 9.89 -9.43
C ILE A 524 4.41 9.20 -8.59
N SER A 525 4.04 8.17 -7.83
CA SER A 525 4.95 7.47 -6.92
C SER A 525 6.13 6.82 -7.66
N THR A 526 5.88 6.21 -8.82
CA THR A 526 6.94 5.63 -9.68
C THR A 526 7.90 6.71 -10.19
N TYR A 527 7.37 7.87 -10.60
CA TYR A 527 8.19 8.98 -11.08
C TYR A 527 9.09 9.56 -9.97
N LEU A 528 8.51 9.76 -8.78
CA LEU A 528 9.23 10.28 -7.61
C LEU A 528 10.33 9.32 -7.16
N GLN A 529 10.07 8.01 -7.18
CA GLN A 529 11.10 7.00 -6.92
C GLN A 529 12.23 7.08 -7.95
N TYR A 530 11.92 7.18 -9.24
CA TYR A 530 12.91 7.30 -10.31
C TYR A 530 13.82 8.52 -10.16
N LEU A 531 13.26 9.68 -9.82
CA LEU A 531 14.03 10.91 -9.66
C LEU A 531 14.72 11.06 -8.30
N GLY A 532 14.21 10.40 -7.26
CA GLY A 532 14.78 10.46 -5.91
C GLY A 532 16.07 9.65 -5.74
N LEU A 533 16.43 8.77 -6.68
CA LEU A 533 17.65 7.97 -6.59
C LEU A 533 18.92 8.82 -6.80
N SER A 534 19.94 8.56 -5.98
CA SER A 534 21.27 9.16 -6.18
C SER A 534 21.89 8.64 -7.48
N ALA A 535 22.51 9.53 -8.27
CA ALA A 535 23.23 9.10 -9.46
C ALA A 535 24.52 8.36 -9.04
N ILE A 536 24.67 7.08 -9.42
CA ILE A 536 25.90 6.33 -9.13
C ILE A 536 26.95 6.78 -10.14
N THR A 537 28.05 7.34 -9.64
CA THR A 537 29.16 7.77 -10.48
C THR A 537 30.36 6.86 -10.26
N GLU A 538 30.56 5.91 -11.17
CA GLU A 538 31.78 5.09 -11.17
C GLU A 538 32.86 5.77 -12.00
N THR A 539 34.04 5.95 -11.40
CA THR A 539 35.20 6.48 -12.12
C THR A 539 36.23 5.39 -12.30
N ALA A 540 36.34 4.87 -13.53
CA ALA A 540 37.39 3.94 -13.91
C ALA A 540 38.63 4.73 -14.38
N THR A 541 39.76 4.51 -13.72
CA THR A 541 41.03 5.15 -14.07
C THR A 541 41.94 4.15 -14.78
N PHE A 542 42.29 4.44 -16.03
CA PHE A 542 43.30 3.73 -16.80
C PHE A 542 44.55 4.62 -16.96
N PRO A 543 45.75 4.05 -17.25
CA PRO A 543 46.96 4.85 -17.46
C PRO A 543 46.75 5.85 -18.62
N GLY A 544 46.60 7.13 -18.28
CA GLY A 544 46.39 8.23 -19.24
C GLY A 544 44.93 8.61 -19.51
N HIS A 545 43.93 7.91 -18.96
CA HIS A 545 42.51 8.21 -19.17
C HIS A 545 41.68 8.00 -17.89
N VAL A 546 40.91 9.04 -17.51
CA VAL A 546 39.87 8.94 -16.48
C VAL A 546 38.54 8.85 -17.21
N ILE A 547 37.81 7.75 -17.04
CA ILE A 547 36.45 7.59 -17.55
C ILE A 547 35.51 7.66 -16.35
N THR A 548 34.72 8.71 -16.29
CA THR A 548 33.65 8.85 -15.30
C THR A 548 32.35 8.44 -15.97
N VAL A 549 31.76 7.34 -15.51
CA VAL A 549 30.44 6.86 -15.92
C VAL A 549 29.47 7.21 -14.81
N THR A 550 28.59 8.18 -15.08
CA THR A 550 27.43 8.43 -14.21
C THR A 550 26.28 7.60 -14.73
N ALA A 551 26.01 6.48 -14.06
CA ALA A 551 24.81 5.69 -14.28
C ALA A 551 23.70 6.26 -13.38
N ALA A 552 22.66 6.83 -13.98
CA ALA A 552 21.34 6.72 -13.37
C ALA A 552 20.95 5.24 -13.54
N GLU A 553 20.74 4.50 -12.46
CA GLU A 553 20.22 3.13 -12.56
C GLU A 553 18.88 3.17 -13.30
N ALA A 554 18.92 2.88 -14.59
CA ALA A 554 17.78 2.67 -15.44
C ALA A 554 18.09 1.46 -16.31
N CYS A 555 17.74 0.29 -15.80
CA CYS A 555 17.40 -0.87 -16.61
C CYS A 555 16.14 -1.51 -16.01
N THR A 556 14.97 -0.94 -16.29
CA THR A 556 13.74 -1.73 -16.31
C THR A 556 13.47 -2.11 -17.76
N THR A 557 14.30 -3.00 -18.30
CA THR A 557 13.79 -4.00 -19.24
C THR A 557 13.53 -5.24 -18.40
N THR A 558 12.28 -5.70 -18.39
CA THR A 558 11.89 -7.01 -17.88
C THR A 558 12.66 -8.10 -18.62
N THR A 559 13.87 -8.42 -18.16
CA THR A 559 14.59 -9.65 -18.51
C THR A 559 15.62 -9.95 -17.41
N PRO A 560 15.58 -11.11 -16.75
CA PRO A 560 16.52 -11.43 -15.69
C PRO A 560 17.95 -11.58 -16.23
N PRO A 561 18.99 -11.37 -15.40
CA PRO A 561 20.37 -11.54 -15.82
C PRO A 561 20.65 -12.99 -16.20
N VAL A 562 20.97 -13.22 -17.48
CA VAL A 562 21.46 -14.51 -17.98
C VAL A 562 22.83 -14.79 -17.37
N ARG A 563 22.88 -15.52 -16.25
CA ARG A 563 24.11 -16.16 -15.77
C ARG A 563 24.33 -17.45 -16.55
N HIS A 564 25.39 -17.49 -17.35
CA HIS A 564 25.94 -18.73 -17.89
C HIS A 564 26.31 -19.69 -16.74
N LYS A 565 25.54 -20.78 -16.58
CA LYS A 565 25.98 -21.98 -15.85
C LYS A 565 25.78 -23.22 -16.72
N VAL A 566 26.89 -23.85 -17.05
CA VAL A 566 26.98 -25.19 -17.66
C VAL A 566 26.26 -26.20 -16.76
N LYS A 567 25.29 -26.95 -17.30
CA LYS A 567 24.82 -28.20 -16.68
C LYS A 567 24.77 -29.34 -17.70
N ARG A 568 25.60 -30.36 -17.44
CA ARG A 568 25.47 -31.74 -17.91
C ARG A 568 24.43 -32.46 -17.03
N GLY A 569 23.67 -33.38 -17.62
CA GLY A 569 23.21 -34.61 -16.94
C GLY A 569 21.74 -34.68 -16.50
N ILE A 570 21.03 -35.63 -17.10
CA ILE A 570 19.68 -36.14 -16.80
C ILE A 570 19.74 -37.15 -15.64
N THR A 571 18.79 -37.13 -14.69
CA THR A 571 17.88 -38.25 -14.33
C THR A 571 16.94 -37.93 -13.16
N THR A 572 15.76 -38.54 -13.26
CA THR A 572 14.57 -38.58 -12.40
C THR A 572 14.63 -39.67 -11.32
N SER A 573 13.99 -39.42 -10.16
CA SER A 573 13.34 -40.38 -9.24
C SER A 573 12.67 -39.54 -8.13
N GLY A 574 11.42 -39.68 -7.69
CA GLY A 574 10.46 -40.79 -7.71
C GLY A 574 9.98 -41.06 -6.28
N ALA A 575 8.69 -40.80 -6.02
CA ALA A 575 7.81 -41.32 -4.95
C ALA A 575 7.61 -40.57 -3.59
N ALA A 576 6.36 -40.09 -3.42
CA ALA A 576 5.34 -40.43 -2.39
C ALA A 576 5.20 -39.67 -1.04
N HIS A 577 4.02 -39.01 -0.93
CA HIS A 577 3.06 -38.75 0.18
C HIS A 577 3.51 -38.44 1.63
N ALA A 578 3.01 -37.29 2.13
CA ALA A 578 2.35 -37.16 3.44
C ALA A 578 1.30 -36.02 3.39
N TYR A 579 0.12 -36.27 3.97
CA TYR A 579 -1.02 -35.36 4.09
C TYR A 579 -0.82 -34.34 5.23
N THR A 580 -1.02 -33.05 4.94
CA THR A 580 -1.48 -31.99 5.87
C THR A 580 -2.03 -30.83 5.03
N THR A 581 -3.33 -30.58 5.11
CA THR A 581 -4.08 -29.38 4.65
C THR A 581 -4.49 -28.55 5.89
N PRO A 582 -4.90 -27.26 5.79
CA PRO A 582 -5.27 -26.48 4.59
C PRO A 582 -4.26 -25.36 4.28
N SER A 583 -3.57 -25.26 3.13
CA SER A 583 -3.95 -25.30 1.70
C SER A 583 -4.26 -23.94 1.09
N PHE A 584 -3.21 -23.15 0.84
CA PHE A 584 -3.15 -22.29 -0.35
C PHE A 584 -2.72 -23.16 -1.54
N ILE A 585 -3.54 -23.27 -2.58
CA ILE A 585 -3.10 -23.74 -3.90
C ILE A 585 -3.23 -22.56 -4.85
N ALA A 586 -2.12 -21.85 -5.08
CA ALA A 586 -1.95 -21.03 -6.28
C ALA A 586 -1.44 -21.96 -7.39
N ALA A 587 -2.31 -22.37 -8.31
CA ALA A 587 -1.87 -23.08 -9.51
C ALA A 587 -1.34 -22.05 -10.51
N THR A 588 -0.03 -21.95 -10.63
CA THR A 588 0.66 -21.17 -11.67
C THR A 588 0.93 -22.05 -12.89
N TYR A 589 0.77 -21.47 -14.07
CA TYR A 589 0.97 -22.07 -15.39
C TYR A 589 2.43 -22.58 -15.59
N GLU A 590 2.61 -23.86 -15.95
CA GLU A 590 3.90 -24.41 -16.40
C GLU A 590 3.79 -24.84 -17.88
N PRO A 591 4.37 -24.10 -18.86
CA PRO A 591 4.18 -24.37 -20.29
C PRO A 591 5.00 -25.55 -20.85
N SER A 592 5.41 -26.52 -20.04
CA SER A 592 6.27 -27.61 -20.51
C SER A 592 5.81 -28.99 -20.09
N ARG A 593 4.74 -29.50 -20.73
CA ARG A 593 4.49 -30.95 -20.93
C ARG A 593 3.35 -31.23 -21.92
N ILE A 594 3.65 -31.14 -23.22
CA ILE A 594 3.04 -32.03 -24.23
C ILE A 594 4.19 -32.86 -24.83
N SER A 595 4.33 -34.10 -24.37
CA SER A 595 5.01 -35.16 -25.11
C SER A 595 4.00 -35.74 -26.12
N SER A 596 4.30 -36.20 -27.34
CA SER A 596 5.52 -36.79 -27.91
C SER A 596 5.32 -37.16 -29.39
N GLY A 597 6.43 -37.23 -30.14
CA GLY A 597 6.61 -38.05 -31.36
C GLY A 597 6.76 -37.21 -32.64
N CYS A 598 7.79 -37.29 -33.47
CA CYS A 598 8.79 -38.33 -33.72
C CYS A 598 10.04 -37.73 -34.41
N ALA A 599 11.09 -38.54 -34.50
CA ALA A 599 12.50 -38.15 -34.67
C ALA A 599 13.02 -37.88 -36.11
N CYS A 600 14.25 -37.34 -36.12
CA CYS A 600 15.32 -37.41 -37.13
C CYS A 600 15.40 -36.33 -38.23
N LEU A 601 16.37 -35.41 -38.10
CA LEU A 601 17.54 -35.32 -39.01
C LEU A 601 18.59 -34.31 -38.50
N THR A 602 19.85 -34.53 -38.88
CA THR A 602 21.06 -33.95 -38.31
C THR A 602 21.84 -33.08 -39.34
N ILE A 603 22.64 -32.10 -38.86
CA ILE A 603 23.84 -31.44 -39.46
C ILE A 603 23.61 -30.20 -40.38
N PRO A 604 24.50 -29.16 -40.49
CA PRO A 604 25.63 -28.67 -39.66
C PRO A 604 25.55 -27.17 -39.25
N LEU A 605 26.33 -26.80 -38.23
CA LEU A 605 26.67 -25.42 -37.85
C LEU A 605 27.74 -24.81 -38.78
N SER A 606 27.49 -23.60 -39.30
CA SER A 606 28.55 -22.70 -39.79
C SER A 606 28.69 -21.51 -38.84
N THR A 607 29.83 -21.43 -38.18
CA THR A 607 30.27 -20.30 -37.34
C THR A 607 30.66 -19.11 -38.20
N THR A 608 30.16 -17.92 -37.88
CA THR A 608 30.68 -16.65 -38.41
C THR A 608 31.09 -15.74 -37.26
N THR A 609 32.39 -15.52 -37.14
CA THR A 609 33.02 -14.56 -36.22
C THR A 609 32.99 -13.16 -36.85
N SER A 610 32.80 -12.11 -36.06
CA SER A 610 32.99 -10.74 -36.52
C SER A 610 33.69 -9.89 -35.46
N SER A 611 34.83 -9.32 -35.86
CA SER A 611 35.67 -8.39 -35.11
C SER A 611 35.39 -6.95 -35.54
N PHE A 612 35.50 -5.97 -34.64
CA PHE A 612 35.56 -4.55 -35.02
C PHE A 612 36.80 -3.86 -34.45
N THR A 613 37.33 -2.94 -35.28
CA THR A 613 38.49 -2.08 -35.02
C THR A 613 38.00 -0.68 -34.69
N ILE A 614 38.54 -0.05 -33.64
CA ILE A 614 38.20 1.32 -33.24
C ILE A 614 39.10 2.30 -33.99
N THR A 615 38.50 3.32 -34.62
CA THR A 615 39.18 4.53 -35.08
C THR A 615 38.63 5.76 -34.35
N SER A 616 39.56 6.54 -33.78
CA SER A 616 39.47 7.87 -33.10
C SER A 616 38.36 8.84 -33.57
N SER A 617 37.94 9.90 -32.87
CA SER A 617 38.36 10.61 -31.64
C SER A 617 37.20 11.53 -31.22
N THR A 618 37.02 11.73 -29.90
CA THR A 618 36.34 12.86 -29.25
C THR A 618 34.97 13.30 -29.80
N SER A 619 33.89 12.80 -29.21
CA SER A 619 32.60 13.49 -29.14
C SER A 619 31.81 12.98 -27.94
N THR A 620 31.48 13.87 -27.00
CA THR A 620 30.45 13.64 -25.99
C THR A 620 29.10 13.57 -26.71
N VAL A 621 28.36 12.47 -26.57
CA VAL A 621 27.01 12.35 -27.11
C VAL A 621 26.08 11.89 -25.99
N SER A 622 25.16 12.78 -25.60
CA SER A 622 23.95 12.40 -24.86
C SER A 622 22.91 11.96 -25.87
N VAL A 623 22.36 10.75 -25.74
CA VAL A 623 21.22 10.30 -26.56
C VAL A 623 20.12 9.77 -25.65
N CYS A 624 19.04 10.53 -25.54
CA CYS A 624 17.68 10.00 -25.39
C CYS A 624 17.00 10.19 -26.74
N GLY A 625 16.66 9.11 -27.45
CA GLY A 625 15.94 9.20 -28.73
C GLY A 625 15.91 7.88 -29.51
N THR A 626 14.73 7.53 -30.00
CA THR A 626 14.40 6.35 -30.83
C THR A 626 15.05 6.45 -32.21
N VAL A 627 15.76 5.41 -32.65
CA VAL A 627 16.33 5.33 -34.02
C VAL A 627 15.39 4.52 -34.92
N THR A 628 14.64 5.22 -35.78
CA THR A 628 13.94 4.62 -36.93
C THR A 628 14.94 4.46 -38.08
N THR A 629 15.08 3.26 -38.67
CA THR A 629 15.90 3.06 -39.87
C THR A 629 15.04 2.80 -41.10
N THR A 630 15.02 3.77 -42.01
CA THR A 630 14.59 3.64 -43.39
C THR A 630 15.78 3.18 -44.24
N ALA A 631 15.60 2.20 -45.13
CA ALA A 631 16.64 1.78 -46.07
C ALA A 631 16.19 1.96 -47.53
N THR A 632 16.94 2.77 -48.28
CA THR A 632 16.77 3.05 -49.71
C THR A 632 17.75 2.21 -50.55
N THR A 633 17.28 1.68 -51.68
CA THR A 633 18.01 0.77 -52.61
C THR A 633 18.86 1.49 -53.67
N THR A 634 20.01 0.92 -54.06
CA THR A 634 20.62 1.09 -55.41
C THR A 634 21.32 -0.23 -55.90
N GLY A 635 21.11 -0.58 -57.18
CA GLY A 635 21.33 -1.90 -57.83
C GLY A 635 22.79 -2.30 -58.17
N ALA A 636 23.11 -3.40 -58.88
CA ALA A 636 22.41 -4.11 -59.96
C ALA A 636 22.81 -5.62 -60.11
N SER A 637 21.97 -6.33 -60.88
CA SER A 637 21.80 -7.79 -61.15
C SER A 637 22.91 -8.47 -62.02
N PRO A 638 22.94 -9.82 -62.23
CA PRO A 638 21.96 -10.54 -63.07
C PRO A 638 21.32 -11.81 -62.47
N ASN A 639 20.00 -11.91 -62.69
CA ASN A 639 19.00 -12.97 -62.44
C ASN A 639 19.41 -14.45 -62.57
N PRO A 640 18.68 -15.34 -61.87
CA PRO A 640 17.57 -16.00 -62.55
C PRO A 640 16.21 -15.87 -61.85
N THR A 641 15.19 -15.92 -62.69
CA THR A 641 13.73 -15.79 -62.60
C THR A 641 13.04 -16.23 -61.29
N PRO A 642 12.03 -15.47 -60.80
CA PRO A 642 11.20 -15.86 -59.66
C PRO A 642 10.20 -16.99 -60.03
N PRO A 643 9.91 -17.94 -59.12
CA PRO A 643 8.74 -18.80 -59.23
C PRO A 643 7.45 -18.00 -59.04
N ASP A 644 6.45 -18.35 -59.84
CA ASP A 644 5.08 -17.81 -59.87
C ASP A 644 4.38 -17.91 -58.50
N ILE A 645 3.85 -16.79 -58.02
CA ILE A 645 3.12 -16.66 -56.74
C ILE A 645 1.70 -17.23 -56.81
N ASN A 646 1.26 -17.80 -57.94
CA ASN A 646 -0.14 -18.21 -58.07
C ASN A 646 -0.49 -19.69 -57.81
N ASN A 647 0.47 -20.59 -57.50
CA ASN A 647 0.14 -21.92 -56.93
C ASN A 647 1.36 -22.82 -56.62
N PRO A 648 1.59 -23.21 -55.35
CA PRO A 648 2.17 -24.50 -55.03
C PRO A 648 1.19 -25.34 -54.18
N VAL A 649 0.65 -26.38 -54.81
CA VAL A 649 -0.15 -27.43 -54.21
C VAL A 649 0.69 -28.20 -53.19
N LEU A 650 0.27 -28.21 -51.92
CA LEU A 650 0.77 -29.11 -50.88
C LEU A 650 0.05 -30.47 -50.98
N PRO A 651 0.78 -31.60 -51.02
CA PRO A 651 0.18 -32.92 -50.89
C PRO A 651 0.21 -33.33 -49.41
N CYS A 652 -0.75 -32.83 -48.63
CA CYS A 652 -1.27 -33.40 -47.38
C CYS A 652 -2.57 -32.64 -47.07
N GLU A 653 -3.69 -33.13 -47.60
CA GLU A 653 -5.02 -32.69 -47.16
C GLU A 653 -5.23 -33.15 -45.72
N ALA A 654 -5.16 -32.23 -44.77
CA ALA A 654 -5.95 -32.27 -43.55
C ALA A 654 -6.93 -31.10 -43.65
N SER A 655 -8.13 -31.38 -44.14
CA SER A 655 -9.27 -30.46 -44.05
C SER A 655 -9.66 -30.30 -42.58
N GLY A 656 -9.38 -29.12 -42.03
CA GLY A 656 -9.71 -28.72 -40.65
C GLY A 656 -8.53 -28.00 -40.02
N GLY A 657 -8.52 -26.67 -40.11
CA GLY A 657 -7.58 -25.86 -39.35
C GLY A 657 -7.90 -25.98 -37.86
N VAL A 658 -6.92 -26.39 -37.05
CA VAL A 658 -7.03 -26.30 -35.59
C VAL A 658 -6.12 -25.16 -35.16
N THR A 659 -6.71 -23.99 -34.93
CA THR A 659 -6.14 -22.95 -34.08
C THR A 659 -6.22 -23.47 -32.64
N PHE A 660 -5.09 -23.61 -31.96
CA PHE A 660 -5.11 -23.90 -30.53
C PHE A 660 -5.48 -22.61 -29.80
N ASP A 661 -6.66 -22.64 -29.20
CA ASP A 661 -7.20 -21.60 -28.36
C ASP A 661 -6.63 -21.73 -26.94
N VAL A 662 -6.26 -20.61 -26.31
CA VAL A 662 -5.68 -20.57 -24.95
C VAL A 662 -6.78 -20.37 -23.89
N ASP A 663 -8.04 -20.27 -24.34
CA ASP A 663 -9.16 -19.74 -23.55
C ASP A 663 -10.01 -20.83 -22.87
N ASP A 664 -9.60 -22.10 -22.99
CA ASP A 664 -10.30 -23.27 -22.44
C ASP A 664 -9.73 -23.74 -21.09
N ALA A 665 -8.89 -22.93 -20.44
CA ALA A 665 -8.29 -23.27 -19.15
C ALA A 665 -9.33 -23.20 -18.02
N TYR A 666 -9.44 -24.28 -17.25
CA TYR A 666 -10.25 -24.32 -16.04
C TYR A 666 -9.44 -24.92 -14.88
N TYR A 667 -9.78 -24.50 -13.67
CA TYR A 667 -9.22 -25.00 -12.43
C TYR A 667 -10.21 -25.96 -11.79
N THR A 668 -9.68 -27.04 -11.26
CA THR A 668 -10.44 -28.01 -10.47
C THR A 668 -10.07 -27.85 -9.01
N ILE A 669 -11.06 -27.72 -8.15
CA ILE A 669 -10.91 -27.54 -6.71
C ILE A 669 -11.66 -28.66 -6.01
N ASP A 670 -10.90 -29.52 -5.32
CA ASP A 670 -11.44 -30.56 -4.45
C ASP A 670 -11.73 -29.97 -3.06
N LEU A 671 -12.98 -30.06 -2.62
CA LEU A 671 -13.46 -29.60 -1.31
C LEU A 671 -13.50 -30.75 -0.31
N ASP A 672 -13.33 -30.43 0.97
CA ASP A 672 -13.43 -31.39 2.07
C ASP A 672 -14.90 -31.71 2.47
N PHE A 673 -15.87 -31.05 1.82
CA PHE A 673 -17.32 -31.24 1.99
C PHE A 673 -18.05 -31.20 0.64
N GLU A 674 -19.28 -31.73 0.60
CA GLU A 674 -20.12 -31.71 -0.61
C GLU A 674 -21.02 -30.48 -0.60
N VAL A 675 -20.88 -29.63 -1.63
CA VAL A 675 -21.87 -28.58 -1.92
C VAL A 675 -23.03 -29.18 -2.71
N SER A 676 -24.23 -28.63 -2.53
CA SER A 676 -25.45 -29.08 -3.20
C SER A 676 -26.04 -27.92 -3.98
N VAL A 677 -26.24 -28.10 -5.28
CA VAL A 677 -26.90 -27.11 -6.14
C VAL A 677 -27.90 -27.86 -7.01
N TYR A 678 -29.18 -27.51 -6.91
CA TYR A 678 -30.30 -28.26 -7.52
C TYR A 678 -30.31 -29.76 -7.19
N GLY A 679 -29.83 -30.14 -6.02
CA GLY A 679 -29.74 -31.54 -5.59
C GLY A 679 -28.58 -32.33 -6.23
N VAL A 680 -27.79 -31.71 -7.11
CA VAL A 680 -26.49 -32.24 -7.54
C VAL A 680 -25.48 -31.97 -6.44
N LYS A 681 -24.89 -33.03 -5.91
CA LYS A 681 -23.89 -32.95 -4.86
C LYS A 681 -22.52 -33.25 -5.43
N SER A 682 -21.57 -32.38 -5.15
CA SER A 682 -20.18 -32.60 -5.54
C SER A 682 -19.25 -32.03 -4.49
N SER A 683 -18.17 -32.77 -4.20
CA SER A 683 -17.02 -32.27 -3.47
C SER A 683 -15.97 -31.68 -4.41
N ARG A 684 -16.33 -31.41 -5.68
CA ARG A 684 -15.41 -30.90 -6.69
C ARG A 684 -16.08 -29.76 -7.45
N VAL A 685 -15.43 -28.61 -7.43
CA VAL A 685 -15.86 -27.40 -8.12
C VAL A 685 -14.88 -27.12 -9.25
N PHE A 686 -15.43 -26.71 -10.39
CA PHE A 686 -14.66 -26.32 -11.55
C PHE A 686 -14.92 -24.86 -11.85
N ILE A 687 -13.90 -24.17 -12.30
CA ILE A 687 -14.00 -22.75 -12.61
C ILE A 687 -13.09 -22.39 -13.77
N SER A 688 -13.67 -21.79 -14.80
CA SER A 688 -12.92 -21.35 -15.97
C SER A 688 -12.24 -20.01 -15.73
N VAL A 689 -11.20 -19.72 -16.53
CA VAL A 689 -10.56 -18.40 -16.58
C VAL A 689 -11.50 -17.26 -16.96
N ASN A 690 -12.68 -17.58 -17.52
CA ASN A 690 -13.70 -16.63 -17.95
C ASN A 690 -14.86 -16.49 -16.95
N GLY A 691 -14.73 -17.03 -15.73
CA GLY A 691 -15.70 -16.87 -14.65
C GLY A 691 -16.92 -17.80 -14.71
N LEU A 692 -16.92 -18.81 -15.58
CA LEU A 692 -17.89 -19.90 -15.51
C LEU A 692 -17.53 -20.81 -14.34
N LEU A 693 -18.44 -20.99 -13.40
CA LEU A 693 -18.28 -21.92 -12.29
C LEU A 693 -19.29 -23.07 -12.41
N TRP A 694 -18.87 -24.31 -12.14
CA TRP A 694 -19.79 -25.45 -12.18
C TRP A 694 -19.43 -26.55 -11.19
N ILE A 695 -20.43 -27.39 -10.90
CA ILE A 695 -20.28 -28.64 -10.16
C ILE A 695 -20.88 -29.79 -10.98
N ASP A 696 -20.26 -30.96 -10.91
CA ASP A 696 -20.63 -32.15 -11.69
C ASP A 696 -20.64 -33.39 -10.78
N ASP A 697 -21.59 -34.31 -11.00
CA ASP A 697 -21.74 -35.57 -10.26
C ASP A 697 -20.90 -36.71 -10.85
N ASN A 698 -20.42 -36.56 -12.09
CA ASN A 698 -19.71 -37.58 -12.83
C ASN A 698 -18.38 -37.03 -13.31
N ALA A 699 -17.27 -37.60 -12.83
CA ALA A 699 -15.90 -37.20 -13.11
C ALA A 699 -15.44 -37.32 -14.60
N TYR A 700 -16.34 -37.27 -15.58
CA TYR A 700 -16.13 -37.43 -17.01
C TYR A 700 -17.09 -36.57 -17.86
N GLY A 701 -16.91 -35.25 -17.88
CA GLY A 701 -17.40 -34.42 -18.98
C GLY A 701 -16.44 -34.52 -20.18
N ASN A 702 -16.93 -34.83 -21.38
CA ASN A 702 -16.10 -34.84 -22.61
C ASN A 702 -15.70 -33.39 -22.96
N TYR A 703 -14.44 -33.02 -22.73
CA TYR A 703 -13.87 -31.69 -22.93
C TYR A 703 -13.47 -31.36 -24.38
N GLU A 704 -14.14 -31.91 -25.40
CA GLU A 704 -13.76 -31.66 -26.79
C GLU A 704 -14.90 -30.98 -27.56
N ASN A 705 -14.73 -29.67 -27.78
CA ASN A 705 -15.45 -28.78 -28.70
C ASN A 705 -16.69 -28.07 -28.15
N PHE A 706 -16.50 -26.87 -27.56
CA PHE A 706 -17.54 -25.84 -27.53
C PHE A 706 -17.25 -24.79 -28.60
N TYR A 707 -17.94 -24.88 -29.74
CA TYR A 707 -17.95 -23.84 -30.77
C TYR A 707 -19.40 -23.38 -30.95
N SER A 708 -19.68 -22.09 -30.73
CA SER A 708 -21.01 -21.52 -31.02
C SER A 708 -21.03 -20.88 -32.42
N ASP A 709 -21.60 -21.58 -33.39
CA ASP A 709 -22.09 -20.98 -34.63
C ASP A 709 -23.60 -20.72 -34.47
N THR A 710 -24.00 -19.44 -34.50
CA THR A 710 -25.38 -18.88 -34.62
C THR A 710 -26.08 -18.43 -33.33
N GLY A 711 -26.57 -17.17 -33.37
CA GLY A 711 -27.21 -16.47 -32.24
C GLY A 711 -28.72 -16.66 -32.16
N ASP A 712 -29.19 -17.12 -30.98
CA ASP A 712 -30.26 -16.55 -30.15
C ASP A 712 -30.46 -17.44 -28.88
N ALA A 713 -30.77 -16.82 -27.72
CA ALA A 713 -31.04 -17.36 -26.36
C ALA A 713 -30.07 -18.40 -25.73
N LEU A 714 -29.37 -17.96 -24.66
CA LEU A 714 -28.23 -18.60 -23.95
C LEU A 714 -27.11 -19.10 -24.91
N PRO A 715 -25.85 -18.63 -24.78
CA PRO A 715 -24.80 -18.85 -25.78
C PRO A 715 -24.32 -20.32 -25.91
N LEU A 716 -24.85 -21.25 -25.12
CA LEU A 716 -24.57 -22.68 -25.15
C LEU A 716 -25.88 -23.45 -24.99
N SER A 717 -26.09 -24.53 -25.76
CA SER A 717 -27.28 -25.36 -25.58
C SER A 717 -27.19 -26.11 -24.25
N ALA A 718 -28.32 -26.59 -23.70
CA ALA A 718 -28.28 -27.41 -22.48
C ALA A 718 -27.44 -28.69 -22.66
N GLU A 719 -27.22 -29.14 -23.90
CA GLU A 719 -26.35 -30.27 -24.20
C GLU A 719 -24.86 -29.91 -24.00
N ASP A 720 -24.53 -28.62 -24.13
CA ASP A 720 -23.19 -28.08 -24.06
C ASP A 720 -22.76 -27.62 -22.66
N LEU A 721 -23.70 -27.47 -21.72
CA LEU A 721 -23.37 -27.06 -20.36
C LEU A 721 -22.98 -28.25 -19.47
N PRO A 722 -22.11 -28.04 -18.46
CA PRO A 722 -21.92 -28.99 -17.37
C PRO A 722 -23.20 -29.14 -16.55
N ASP A 723 -23.28 -30.20 -15.73
CA ASP A 723 -24.51 -30.60 -15.04
C ASP A 723 -25.15 -29.47 -14.20
N VAL A 724 -24.33 -28.63 -13.55
CA VAL A 724 -24.81 -27.39 -12.94
C VAL A 724 -23.84 -26.24 -13.17
N ALA A 725 -24.28 -25.20 -13.87
CA ALA A 725 -23.47 -24.02 -14.19
C ALA A 725 -23.99 -22.76 -13.47
N ILE A 726 -23.05 -21.93 -13.01
CA ILE A 726 -23.27 -20.59 -12.47
C ILE A 726 -22.54 -19.61 -13.39
N LEU A 727 -23.29 -18.63 -13.89
CA LEU A 727 -22.91 -17.78 -15.01
C LEU A 727 -23.18 -16.30 -14.70
N PRO A 728 -22.17 -15.43 -14.73
CA PRO A 728 -22.32 -13.98 -14.91
C PRO A 728 -22.12 -13.62 -16.40
N TYR A 729 -22.99 -12.80 -16.98
CA TYR A 729 -23.11 -12.56 -18.43
C TYR A 729 -23.21 -11.07 -18.78
N TRP A 730 -22.69 -10.67 -19.95
CA TRP A 730 -22.91 -9.40 -20.66
C TRP A 730 -23.12 -9.65 -22.17
N SER A 731 -23.84 -8.77 -22.88
CA SER A 731 -24.47 -9.05 -24.19
C SER A 731 -23.56 -9.27 -25.41
N ASP A 732 -22.23 -9.24 -25.29
CA ASP A 732 -21.33 -9.42 -26.43
C ASP A 732 -20.31 -10.53 -26.16
N LEU A 733 -20.69 -11.77 -26.50
CA LEU A 733 -19.82 -12.92 -26.45
C LEU A 733 -19.49 -13.39 -27.87
N VAL A 734 -18.40 -12.86 -28.43
CA VAL A 734 -17.49 -13.69 -29.25
C VAL A 734 -16.46 -14.23 -28.24
N LEU A 735 -16.06 -15.50 -28.32
CA LEU A 735 -15.14 -16.15 -27.37
C LEU A 735 -13.74 -16.23 -28.00
N ILE A 736 -12.84 -15.32 -27.60
CA ILE A 736 -11.37 -15.30 -27.84
C ILE A 736 -10.75 -14.28 -26.86
N GLY A 737 -9.95 -14.74 -25.92
CA GLY A 737 -8.95 -14.03 -25.16
C GLY A 737 -9.52 -13.27 -23.96
N ALA A 738 -9.71 -13.96 -22.83
CA ALA A 738 -9.79 -13.28 -21.53
C ALA A 738 -8.61 -13.71 -20.64
N SER A 739 -7.90 -12.74 -20.08
CA SER A 739 -6.83 -12.98 -19.11
C SER A 739 -7.42 -13.11 -17.71
N GLY A 740 -7.82 -14.32 -17.30
CA GLY A 740 -8.20 -14.58 -15.91
C GLY A 740 -6.99 -14.39 -14.98
N GLN A 741 -6.96 -13.32 -14.19
CA GLN A 741 -5.92 -13.08 -13.18
C GLN A 741 -6.21 -13.82 -11.88
N GLY A 742 -6.05 -15.15 -11.89
CA GLY A 742 -6.09 -16.00 -10.71
C GLY A 742 -7.50 -16.20 -10.11
N ILE A 743 -7.68 -17.34 -9.45
CA ILE A 743 -8.94 -17.69 -8.77
C ILE A 743 -8.60 -17.96 -7.32
N TRP A 744 -9.22 -17.19 -6.43
CA TRP A 744 -9.06 -17.34 -4.99
C TRP A 744 -10.30 -18.02 -4.45
N TYR A 745 -10.11 -18.96 -3.52
CA TYR A 745 -11.23 -19.55 -2.81
C TYR A 745 -10.89 -19.68 -1.33
N GLU A 746 -11.91 -19.47 -0.51
CA GLU A 746 -11.87 -19.66 0.93
C GLU A 746 -12.98 -20.65 1.29
N ALA A 747 -12.61 -21.74 1.96
CA ALA A 747 -13.55 -22.74 2.43
C ALA A 747 -13.68 -22.61 3.95
N GLU A 748 -14.88 -22.32 4.43
CA GLU A 748 -15.22 -22.21 5.85
C GLU A 748 -16.34 -23.20 6.16
N ASP A 749 -16.02 -24.24 6.93
CA ASP A 749 -16.90 -25.29 7.48
C ASP A 749 -18.00 -25.83 6.53
N ASP A 750 -19.06 -25.06 6.30
CA ASP A 750 -20.27 -25.42 5.54
C ASP A 750 -20.42 -24.64 4.21
N SER A 751 -19.41 -23.86 3.78
CA SER A 751 -19.45 -23.10 2.52
C SER A 751 -18.08 -22.84 1.92
N VAL A 752 -18.03 -22.62 0.60
CA VAL A 752 -16.84 -22.17 -0.11
C VAL A 752 -17.16 -20.91 -0.90
N THR A 753 -16.31 -19.89 -0.75
CA THR A 753 -16.44 -18.60 -1.44
C THR A 753 -15.30 -18.43 -2.43
N PHE A 754 -15.64 -18.24 -3.70
CA PHE A 754 -14.71 -18.00 -4.80
C PHE A 754 -14.69 -16.52 -5.14
N LEU A 755 -13.53 -15.86 -5.12
CA LEU A 755 -13.36 -14.52 -5.71
C LEU A 755 -12.96 -14.70 -7.18
N VAL A 756 -13.78 -14.13 -8.06
CA VAL A 756 -13.69 -14.26 -9.50
C VAL A 756 -13.52 -12.88 -10.12
N LYS A 757 -12.50 -12.74 -10.96
CA LYS A 757 -12.29 -11.58 -11.83
C LYS A 757 -12.43 -12.02 -13.27
N ALA A 758 -13.45 -11.52 -13.97
CA ALA A 758 -13.73 -11.84 -15.37
C ALA A 758 -13.74 -10.56 -16.21
N ALA A 759 -13.42 -10.64 -17.51
CA ALA A 759 -13.44 -9.50 -18.42
C ALA A 759 -14.14 -9.83 -19.74
N ALA A 760 -14.67 -8.83 -20.44
CA ALA A 760 -15.28 -8.99 -21.76
C ALA A 760 -14.25 -9.25 -22.88
N TYR A 761 -14.70 -9.79 -24.02
CA TYR A 761 -13.86 -10.18 -25.15
C TYR A 761 -12.91 -9.07 -25.62
N GLY A 762 -11.61 -9.35 -25.63
CA GLY A 762 -10.59 -8.46 -26.21
C GLY A 762 -10.31 -7.17 -25.44
N SER A 763 -10.82 -7.05 -24.21
CA SER A 763 -10.63 -5.88 -23.33
C SER A 763 -10.10 -6.31 -21.96
N THR A 764 -9.07 -5.62 -21.45
CA THR A 764 -8.64 -5.70 -20.04
C THR A 764 -9.34 -4.67 -19.16
N ASP A 765 -10.12 -3.79 -19.78
CA ASP A 765 -10.61 -2.52 -19.23
C ASP A 765 -12.12 -2.59 -18.90
N ASP A 766 -12.72 -3.78 -19.04
CA ASP A 766 -14.11 -4.11 -18.75
C ASP A 766 -14.17 -5.32 -17.79
N ALA A 767 -13.50 -5.22 -16.65
CA ALA A 767 -13.38 -6.26 -15.65
C ALA A 767 -14.48 -6.19 -14.58
N VAL A 768 -14.96 -7.36 -14.17
CA VAL A 768 -15.95 -7.53 -13.13
C VAL A 768 -15.35 -8.40 -12.05
N GLU A 769 -15.35 -7.89 -10.84
CA GLU A 769 -14.90 -8.61 -9.65
C GLU A 769 -16.13 -8.96 -8.82
N PHE A 770 -16.31 -10.25 -8.56
CA PHE A 770 -17.42 -10.74 -7.75
C PHE A 770 -17.01 -11.99 -6.98
N THR A 771 -17.69 -12.26 -5.86
CA THR A 771 -17.60 -13.55 -5.19
C THR A 771 -18.80 -14.42 -5.50
N VAL A 772 -18.57 -15.73 -5.54
CA VAL A 772 -19.61 -16.76 -5.54
C VAL A 772 -19.42 -17.62 -4.30
N THR A 773 -20.38 -17.64 -3.40
CA THR A 773 -20.40 -18.54 -2.25
C THR A 773 -21.34 -19.70 -2.52
N LEU A 774 -20.82 -20.92 -2.46
CA LEU A 774 -21.58 -22.17 -2.49
C LEU A 774 -21.73 -22.70 -1.06
N GLY A 775 -22.95 -22.76 -0.56
CA GLY A 775 -23.26 -23.36 0.73
C GLY A 775 -23.70 -24.82 0.62
N THR A 776 -23.70 -25.51 1.76
CA THR A 776 -24.38 -26.80 1.93
C THR A 776 -25.90 -26.66 2.12
N ASP A 777 -26.41 -25.42 2.20
CA ASP A 777 -27.81 -25.04 2.48
C ASP A 777 -28.65 -24.83 1.21
N ASP A 778 -28.22 -25.36 0.07
CA ASP A 778 -28.81 -25.19 -1.27
C ASP A 778 -28.86 -23.72 -1.76
N LYS A 779 -28.10 -22.81 -1.11
CA LYS A 779 -27.98 -21.42 -1.49
C LYS A 779 -26.67 -21.13 -2.22
N VAL A 780 -26.80 -20.38 -3.31
CA VAL A 780 -25.68 -19.80 -4.05
C VAL A 780 -25.76 -18.29 -3.87
N LYS A 781 -24.72 -17.67 -3.30
CA LYS A 781 -24.66 -16.21 -3.17
C LYS A 781 -23.67 -15.65 -4.17
N VAL A 782 -24.03 -14.55 -4.82
CA VAL A 782 -23.14 -13.82 -5.72
C VAL A 782 -23.07 -12.37 -5.27
N HIS A 783 -21.87 -11.86 -4.99
CA HIS A 783 -21.67 -10.48 -4.55
C HIS A 783 -20.68 -9.76 -5.46
N PHE A 784 -21.07 -8.64 -6.03
CA PHE A 784 -20.27 -7.87 -6.99
C PHE A 784 -19.49 -6.75 -6.26
N TYR A 785 -18.18 -6.70 -6.40
CA TYR A 785 -17.31 -5.66 -5.83
C TYR A 785 -17.01 -4.54 -6.82
N SER A 786 -16.80 -4.88 -8.08
CA SER A 786 -16.53 -3.94 -9.17
C SER A 786 -17.29 -4.37 -10.42
N VAL A 787 -17.93 -3.42 -11.08
CA VAL A 787 -18.64 -3.65 -12.35
C VAL A 787 -18.40 -2.44 -13.25
N GLU A 788 -17.53 -2.57 -14.24
CA GLU A 788 -17.09 -1.44 -15.08
C GLU A 788 -18.12 -1.06 -16.17
N ASP A 789 -18.86 -2.02 -16.76
CA ASP A 789 -20.11 -1.76 -17.51
C ASP A 789 -21.25 -2.67 -17.00
N SER A 790 -22.41 -2.08 -16.77
CA SER A 790 -23.56 -2.70 -16.12
C SER A 790 -24.77 -2.85 -17.05
N SER A 791 -24.69 -2.32 -18.28
CA SER A 791 -25.84 -2.12 -19.17
C SER A 791 -26.47 -3.40 -19.75
N ALA A 792 -25.82 -4.56 -19.62
CA ALA A 792 -26.29 -5.84 -20.15
C ALA A 792 -26.08 -7.06 -19.21
N GLY A 793 -25.78 -6.81 -17.93
CA GLY A 793 -25.44 -7.83 -16.94
C GLY A 793 -26.57 -8.83 -16.67
N THR A 794 -26.32 -10.14 -16.79
CA THR A 794 -27.23 -11.21 -16.37
C THR A 794 -26.51 -12.23 -15.51
N VAL A 795 -27.07 -12.61 -14.37
CA VAL A 795 -26.51 -13.69 -13.53
C VAL A 795 -27.50 -14.84 -13.52
N ALA A 796 -27.03 -16.05 -13.77
CA ALA A 796 -27.88 -17.23 -13.82
C ALA A 796 -27.26 -18.42 -13.11
N VAL A 797 -28.12 -19.25 -12.51
CA VAL A 797 -27.78 -20.58 -12.02
C VAL A 797 -28.67 -21.58 -12.76
N GLN A 798 -28.07 -22.51 -13.51
CA GLN A 798 -28.78 -23.43 -14.40
C GLN A 798 -28.41 -24.88 -14.13
N HIS A 799 -29.42 -25.75 -14.10
CA HIS A 799 -29.23 -27.21 -14.08
C HIS A 799 -29.43 -27.79 -15.49
N LYS A 800 -28.44 -28.55 -15.95
CA LYS A 800 -28.37 -29.10 -17.31
C LYS A 800 -29.60 -29.90 -17.70
N SER A 801 -30.07 -30.77 -16.79
CA SER A 801 -31.16 -31.71 -17.12
C SER A 801 -32.55 -31.06 -17.14
N SER A 802 -32.73 -29.91 -16.50
CA SER A 802 -34.02 -29.20 -16.48
C SER A 802 -34.09 -28.16 -17.60
N GLY A 803 -32.96 -27.59 -18.02
CA GLY A 803 -32.90 -26.49 -18.99
C GLY A 803 -33.41 -25.16 -18.43
N ASP A 804 -34.19 -25.19 -17.35
CA ASP A 804 -34.64 -24.03 -16.60
C ASP A 804 -33.47 -23.39 -15.84
N ALA A 805 -33.22 -22.10 -16.09
CA ALA A 805 -32.26 -21.29 -15.36
C ALA A 805 -32.99 -20.35 -14.40
N ILE A 806 -32.52 -20.25 -13.15
CA ILE A 806 -32.88 -19.12 -12.30
C ILE A 806 -32.03 -17.95 -12.77
N THR A 807 -32.62 -17.11 -13.62
CA THR A 807 -31.93 -15.99 -14.24
C THR A 807 -32.35 -14.70 -13.56
N TYR A 808 -31.37 -13.96 -13.06
CA TYR A 808 -31.52 -12.57 -12.69
C TYR A 808 -31.00 -11.70 -13.86
N SER A 809 -31.92 -11.21 -14.68
CA SER A 809 -31.67 -10.29 -15.79
C SER A 809 -32.66 -9.13 -15.70
N ARG A 810 -32.19 -7.92 -15.39
CA ARG A 810 -33.08 -6.75 -15.20
C ARG A 810 -32.91 -5.75 -16.35
N ASN A 811 -33.34 -6.17 -17.53
CA ASN A 811 -33.26 -5.38 -18.76
C ASN A 811 -34.10 -4.09 -18.80
N GLU A 812 -34.83 -3.74 -17.73
CA GLU A 812 -35.44 -2.41 -17.62
C GLU A 812 -35.26 -1.87 -16.18
N ALA A 813 -34.34 -0.91 -16.04
CA ALA A 813 -34.14 0.00 -14.90
C ALA A 813 -33.40 -0.46 -13.62
N SER A 814 -32.64 -1.57 -13.60
CA SER A 814 -31.59 -1.75 -12.56
C SER A 814 -30.44 -2.61 -13.04
N LYS A 815 -29.28 -1.98 -13.21
CA LYS A 815 -28.08 -2.60 -13.77
C LYS A 815 -27.31 -3.37 -12.69
N VAL A 816 -26.56 -4.43 -13.05
CA VAL A 816 -25.62 -5.10 -12.12
C VAL A 816 -24.54 -4.10 -11.72
N HIS A 817 -24.40 -3.76 -10.44
CA HIS A 817 -23.47 -2.72 -9.99
C HIS A 817 -22.58 -3.23 -8.85
N ALA A 818 -21.47 -2.54 -8.58
CA ALA A 818 -20.69 -2.74 -7.37
C ALA A 818 -21.59 -2.66 -6.12
N GLY A 819 -21.43 -3.58 -5.19
CA GLY A 819 -22.26 -3.77 -4.00
C GLY A 819 -23.50 -4.66 -4.19
N LEU A 820 -23.88 -5.04 -5.42
CA LEU A 820 -25.05 -5.92 -5.63
C LEU A 820 -24.78 -7.31 -5.04
N SER A 821 -25.72 -7.81 -4.23
CA SER A 821 -25.72 -9.17 -3.70
C SER A 821 -26.96 -9.92 -4.14
N LEU A 822 -26.79 -11.10 -4.72
CA LEU A 822 -27.87 -11.98 -5.13
C LEU A 822 -27.76 -13.29 -4.37
N THR A 823 -28.87 -13.76 -3.79
CA THR A 823 -28.93 -15.11 -3.20
C THR A 823 -29.92 -15.96 -3.98
N PHE A 824 -29.42 -17.02 -4.61
CA PHE A 824 -30.23 -18.01 -5.32
C PHE A 824 -30.49 -19.18 -4.39
N ASP A 825 -31.77 -19.43 -4.07
CA ASP A 825 -32.20 -20.66 -3.41
C ASP A 825 -32.53 -21.68 -4.50
N THR A 826 -31.62 -22.64 -4.69
CA THR A 826 -31.70 -23.62 -5.78
C THR A 826 -32.67 -24.75 -5.48
N ALA A 827 -33.10 -24.90 -4.22
CA ALA A 827 -34.14 -25.84 -3.84
C ALA A 827 -35.54 -25.27 -4.12
N SER A 828 -35.76 -23.98 -3.83
CA SER A 828 -37.05 -23.32 -4.06
C SER A 828 -37.22 -22.77 -5.49
N GLY A 829 -36.12 -22.58 -6.22
CA GLY A 829 -36.15 -21.99 -7.56
C GLY A 829 -36.30 -20.47 -7.56
N THR A 830 -35.94 -19.79 -6.48
CA THR A 830 -36.17 -18.33 -6.31
C THR A 830 -34.88 -17.55 -6.09
N VAL A 831 -34.84 -16.31 -6.60
CA VAL A 831 -33.82 -15.31 -6.24
C VAL A 831 -34.36 -14.44 -5.11
N ASP A 832 -33.56 -14.26 -4.07
CA ASP A 832 -33.78 -13.28 -3.01
C ASP A 832 -32.83 -12.09 -3.24
N ASP A 833 -33.40 -10.95 -3.63
CA ASP A 833 -32.74 -9.66 -3.80
C ASP A 833 -33.05 -8.77 -2.59
N ASN A 834 -32.31 -8.95 -1.48
CA ASN A 834 -32.47 -8.10 -0.29
C ASN A 834 -32.14 -6.63 -0.57
#